data_AF-A0A7X7AY86-F1
#
_entry.id   AF-A0A7X7AY86-F1
#
_cell.length_a   1.000
_cell.length_b   1.000
_cell.length_c   1.000
_cell.angle_alpha   90.00
_cell.angle_beta   90.00
_cell.angle_gamma   90.00
#
_symmetry.space_group_name_H-M   'P 1'
#
loop_
_entity.id
_entity.type
_entity.pdbx_description
1 polymer ?
#
loop_
_entity_poly.entity_id
_entity_poly.type
_entity_poly.pdbx_seq_one_letter_code
_entity_poly.pdbx_strand_id
1 'polypeptide(L)'
;MFRRVNPLLLLCLLAGIAWSGARAQNIFPDPGFEYSGVTDTARTGERAGYLKSEGERPFLPLGQGEITVKPFVTYRASAWVKAKTTRGQVVALYCYGWNSFDWAFVRSVSVPNSDEWQRVEVNFVSPSDTMNVHPLVFWSDAAGEAWVDDVVVEEVQGPEETMAPLLAKENPSKEEIQLLARYYVARGEVEKATALLPKAPDHYTRADIACVLALHSKDPADRRRFAVEMLSNGGPSYHNGVTRFNEITEGMSAAEKLAICREALEREPELLPAAQGFRSYVTEMVAPGNQPGTCADMAARLEPVRAAVDALLMKVPASSPAGTELVAAAKEVDAARQALAARRAALGQCRVLIGGKPLAPETHAIVIPAQPTPQEEFAARDLQAHLELITGAVIPLVKDGEVGARTPIVVGKAAELDRLGVKIDFAALGVDGIAIKTAGPALVLAGNKRGVLYACYTFLEDYLDCRWFTPDCSTAPRSGTFRIGKIDRTYVPPLEYRATDYPNSREANWAVRNKLNGVQTYLDEQRGGKISYRGFVHTFDALVPPERYFAEHPEYYSEINGRRVGPQHTQLCLTNPEVLRIATESVRRWIRESPEATIFSVSQNDWHNYCECASCTALAEKEGSQAGPLLHFVNAIADAIKDEYPDKIIDTLAYQYTRKPPKHVRPRPNVAVRLCSIECCFAHPLGTDPFNKTFVDDIRGWAKICNRLHIWDYVIDYSHSIFPFPNLHVLKPNIQFFIRNSVTGIYEEANYFSTGGELAELRTYIMAKTLWDPQYDTSKAIREFCDAYYGEAAGPIRQYLNLVHRAVQRYPKFHMTIWTPPTAVWITPELLQRADALFDEAERAVAGDPKLLHRVRVARLPILYTQIARQGVTYREEGDTLVPTSGTQLDALIDRFAQTARAEGVSKVSEGTSLDVWLSRLPRGSAPVRLVRLRNAALELSLLPSHGGRIWRMRYLPKGKDLIKRYGTEEGFELVEGGYEEYSGSGYRAPGWSEAYTVTEQTERSATLEATLPNGLKMVRRFELDAEKPEVRITSSVTNTGTQNTQGGVRVHPSFLVSDTQKTTVWCRKPDGSWQRHRLAVAKDPLGEHELWLRGELAPAGEWAVVDETDDVAILDRFEADRVETCYINWHGRQQRTNLELFGREMTLAPGQTTTLTHTYTVLSPASATLGR
;
A
#
# COMPACT_ATOMS: atom_id res chain seq x y z
N MET A 1 -4.33 -89.94 35.91
CA MET A 1 -5.66 -89.41 36.30
C MET A 1 -6.11 -88.48 35.19
N PHE A 2 -6.78 -88.99 34.16
CA PHE A 2 -8.24 -89.13 34.02
C PHE A 2 -9.00 -87.81 33.75
N ARG A 3 -9.65 -87.82 32.57
CA ARG A 3 -10.82 -87.07 32.07
C ARG A 3 -10.52 -85.67 31.49
N ARG A 4 -10.57 -85.48 30.17
CA ARG A 4 -11.72 -85.44 29.23
C ARG A 4 -12.83 -84.47 29.65
N VAL A 5 -13.09 -83.46 28.81
CA VAL A 5 -14.34 -83.10 28.07
C VAL A 5 -14.19 -81.60 27.66
N ASN A 6 -13.98 -81.26 26.38
CA ASN A 6 -14.94 -80.92 25.28
C ASN A 6 -15.68 -79.56 25.45
N PRO A 7 -16.08 -78.85 24.37
CA PRO A 7 -15.68 -77.47 24.08
C PRO A 7 -16.92 -76.56 24.00
N LEU A 8 -17.24 -75.83 25.07
CA LEU A 8 -18.35 -74.87 25.05
C LEU A 8 -18.30 -73.90 26.24
N LEU A 9 -17.13 -73.28 26.43
CA LEU A 9 -16.99 -72.05 27.23
C LEU A 9 -16.22 -70.99 26.43
N LEU A 10 -16.42 -71.00 25.10
CA LEU A 10 -15.83 -70.10 24.11
C LEU A 10 -16.94 -69.46 23.26
N LEU A 11 -17.97 -68.92 23.92
CA LEU A 11 -19.01 -68.04 23.37
C LEU A 11 -19.85 -67.60 24.58
N CYS A 12 -20.07 -66.29 24.75
CA CYS A 12 -20.73 -65.61 25.89
C CYS A 12 -19.84 -65.11 27.04
N LEU A 13 -18.74 -64.44 26.71
CA LEU A 13 -18.32 -63.22 27.44
C LEU A 13 -18.46 -62.03 26.48
N LEU A 14 -19.73 -61.76 26.15
CA LEU A 14 -20.19 -60.48 25.61
C LEU A 14 -20.49 -59.56 26.81
N ALA A 15 -20.12 -58.30 26.64
CA ALA A 15 -20.43 -57.14 27.48
C ALA A 15 -19.64 -57.01 28.79
N GLY A 16 -18.74 -56.01 28.83
CA GLY A 16 -18.37 -55.36 30.09
C GLY A 16 -16.89 -55.22 30.41
N ILE A 17 -16.01 -54.94 29.43
CA ILE A 17 -14.77 -54.21 29.73
C ILE A 17 -14.65 -53.07 28.73
N ALA A 18 -15.25 -51.93 29.11
CA ALA A 18 -15.02 -50.66 28.47
C ALA A 18 -13.52 -50.34 28.56
N TRP A 19 -12.89 -50.18 27.40
CA TRP A 19 -11.60 -49.54 27.28
C TRP A 19 -11.68 -48.17 27.95
N SER A 20 -10.84 -47.94 28.95
CA SER A 20 -10.51 -46.62 29.45
C SER A 20 -9.83 -45.85 28.32
N GLY A 21 -10.62 -45.07 27.58
CA GLY A 21 -10.13 -44.18 26.54
C GLY A 21 -9.25 -43.11 27.15
N ALA A 22 -7.94 -43.17 26.87
CA ALA A 22 -7.12 -41.98 26.87
C ALA A 22 -7.77 -41.03 25.86
N ARG A 23 -8.40 -39.94 26.34
CA ARG A 23 -8.92 -38.89 25.47
C ARG A 23 -7.76 -38.40 24.60
N ALA A 24 -7.86 -38.56 23.28
CA ALA A 24 -6.92 -37.96 22.36
C ALA A 24 -6.89 -36.44 22.62
N GLN A 25 -5.69 -35.89 22.78
CA GLN A 25 -5.51 -34.48 23.08
C GLN A 25 -5.79 -33.68 21.80
N ASN A 26 -6.73 -32.74 21.85
CA ASN A 26 -6.95 -31.80 20.75
C ASN A 26 -5.66 -30.99 20.53
N ILE A 27 -5.05 -31.09 19.35
CA ILE A 27 -3.82 -30.37 19.01
C ILE A 27 -4.08 -29.06 18.26
N PHE A 28 -5.33 -28.74 17.96
CA PHE A 28 -5.66 -27.46 17.33
C PHE A 28 -5.49 -26.32 18.36
N PRO A 29 -4.72 -25.27 18.05
CA PRO A 29 -4.50 -24.16 18.95
C PRO A 29 -5.83 -23.42 19.20
N ASP A 30 -6.22 -23.37 20.48
CA ASP A 30 -7.52 -22.87 20.94
C ASP A 30 -7.88 -21.50 20.32
N PRO A 31 -8.98 -21.41 19.54
CA PRO A 31 -9.46 -20.14 18.99
C PRO A 31 -10.15 -19.24 20.01
N GLY A 32 -10.65 -19.77 21.14
CA GLY A 32 -11.56 -19.09 22.07
C GLY A 32 -13.02 -19.57 22.04
N PHE A 33 -13.31 -20.72 21.43
CA PHE A 33 -14.66 -21.29 21.38
C PHE A 33 -14.99 -22.02 22.70
N GLU A 34 -16.26 -22.04 23.17
CA GLU A 34 -16.65 -22.34 24.58
C GLU A 34 -15.81 -23.47 25.26
N TYR A 35 -15.26 -23.26 26.46
CA TYR A 35 -14.43 -24.29 27.11
C TYR A 35 -15.28 -25.19 28.02
N SER A 36 -15.92 -26.24 27.48
CA SER A 36 -16.75 -27.18 28.27
C SER A 36 -16.27 -28.64 28.25
N GLY A 37 -15.44 -29.05 27.28
CA GLY A 37 -14.90 -30.41 27.21
C GLY A 37 -15.90 -31.51 26.83
N VAL A 38 -17.03 -31.14 26.21
CA VAL A 38 -18.06 -32.05 25.67
C VAL A 38 -18.03 -31.99 24.14
N THR A 39 -17.73 -33.11 23.47
CA THR A 39 -17.36 -33.17 22.03
C THR A 39 -18.48 -33.63 21.09
N ASP A 40 -19.73 -33.75 21.57
CA ASP A 40 -20.80 -34.45 20.85
C ASP A 40 -22.13 -33.68 20.71
N THR A 41 -22.17 -32.39 21.03
CA THR A 41 -23.37 -31.55 20.88
C THR A 41 -23.02 -30.20 20.28
N ALA A 42 -23.78 -29.76 19.25
CA ALA A 42 -23.73 -28.39 18.77
C ALA A 42 -24.07 -27.42 19.91
N ARG A 43 -23.30 -26.34 20.04
CA ARG A 43 -23.48 -25.36 21.11
C ARG A 43 -24.38 -24.20 20.69
N THR A 44 -24.62 -23.30 21.64
CA THR A 44 -25.54 -22.15 21.54
C THR A 44 -25.27 -21.25 20.32
N GLY A 45 -24.02 -21.23 19.84
CA GLY A 45 -23.53 -20.32 18.82
C GLY A 45 -23.09 -18.95 19.34
N GLU A 46 -23.07 -18.75 20.66
CA GLU A 46 -22.67 -17.47 21.30
C GLU A 46 -21.17 -17.16 21.18
N ARG A 47 -20.31 -18.18 21.14
CA ARG A 47 -18.85 -18.07 20.91
C ARG A 47 -18.40 -18.84 19.66
N ALA A 48 -19.25 -18.96 18.65
CA ALA A 48 -18.88 -19.63 17.40
C ALA A 48 -17.96 -18.73 16.55
N GLY A 49 -16.99 -19.34 15.88
CA GLY A 49 -16.23 -18.70 14.83
C GLY A 49 -17.14 -18.27 13.69
N TYR A 50 -17.12 -17.00 13.32
CA TYR A 50 -18.00 -16.42 12.30
C TYR A 50 -17.20 -15.87 11.13
N LEU A 51 -17.66 -16.13 9.91
CA LEU A 51 -17.04 -15.64 8.70
C LEU A 51 -18.12 -15.12 7.74
N LYS A 52 -17.92 -13.91 7.21
CA LYS A 52 -18.80 -13.28 6.22
C LYS A 52 -18.01 -12.85 5.00
N SER A 53 -18.57 -13.09 3.81
CA SER A 53 -18.00 -12.67 2.53
C SER A 53 -19.05 -11.96 1.69
N GLU A 54 -18.63 -10.89 1.01
CA GLU A 54 -19.42 -10.17 0.00
C GLU A 54 -19.06 -10.59 -1.44
N GLY A 55 -18.13 -11.54 -1.61
CA GLY A 55 -17.73 -12.09 -2.90
C GLY A 55 -16.59 -11.33 -3.61
N GLU A 56 -15.86 -10.47 -2.90
CA GLU A 56 -14.79 -9.64 -3.47
C GLU A 56 -13.38 -10.26 -3.37
N ARG A 57 -13.18 -11.26 -2.50
CA ARG A 57 -11.88 -11.87 -2.23
C ARG A 57 -11.83 -13.32 -2.68
N PRO A 58 -10.82 -13.74 -3.47
CA PRO A 58 -10.74 -15.10 -4.00
C PRO A 58 -10.50 -16.18 -2.93
N PHE A 59 -9.96 -15.80 -1.76
CA PHE A 59 -9.74 -16.69 -0.62
C PHE A 59 -9.89 -15.88 0.67
N LEU A 60 -10.92 -16.18 1.46
CA LEU A 60 -11.17 -15.55 2.75
C LEU A 60 -11.27 -16.64 3.83
N PRO A 61 -10.20 -16.90 4.60
CA PRO A 61 -10.22 -17.89 5.67
C PRO A 61 -10.60 -17.29 7.04
N LEU A 62 -11.19 -18.10 7.90
CA LEU A 62 -11.34 -17.81 9.32
C LEU A 62 -10.11 -18.33 10.08
N GLY A 63 -9.35 -17.41 10.70
CA GLY A 63 -8.12 -17.72 11.43
C GLY A 63 -6.97 -18.15 10.50
N GLN A 64 -5.72 -17.95 10.95
CA GLN A 64 -4.53 -18.53 10.32
C GLN A 64 -3.83 -19.40 11.36
N GLY A 65 -3.91 -20.72 11.18
CA GLY A 65 -3.37 -21.69 12.13
C GLY A 65 -2.60 -22.79 11.39
N GLU A 66 -1.31 -22.57 11.19
CA GLU A 66 -0.40 -23.69 11.00
C GLU A 66 -0.31 -24.46 12.32
N ILE A 67 -0.51 -25.77 12.27
CA ILE A 67 -0.39 -26.65 13.43
C ILE A 67 0.79 -27.61 13.26
N THR A 68 1.44 -27.95 14.37
CA THR A 68 2.48 -28.99 14.38
C THR A 68 1.83 -30.36 14.37
N VAL A 69 2.26 -31.21 13.44
CA VAL A 69 1.77 -32.58 13.26
C VAL A 69 2.95 -33.53 13.07
N LYS A 70 2.72 -34.83 13.22
CA LYS A 70 3.71 -35.83 12.84
C LYS A 70 3.58 -36.14 11.34
N PRO A 71 4.70 -36.22 10.59
CA PRO A 71 4.65 -36.65 9.19
C PRO A 71 4.05 -38.04 9.04
N PHE A 72 3.30 -38.23 7.95
CA PHE A 72 2.67 -39.49 7.51
C PHE A 72 1.64 -40.08 8.47
N VAL A 73 1.21 -39.34 9.48
CA VAL A 73 0.16 -39.72 10.44
C VAL A 73 -1.21 -39.23 9.95
N THR A 74 -2.25 -40.05 10.14
CA THR A 74 -3.63 -39.61 9.88
C THR A 74 -4.17 -38.87 11.09
N TYR A 75 -4.60 -37.64 10.85
CA TYR A 75 -5.33 -36.82 11.81
C TYR A 75 -6.79 -36.70 11.38
N ARG A 76 -7.69 -36.68 12.35
CA ARG A 76 -9.10 -36.34 12.16
C ARG A 76 -9.32 -34.92 12.66
N ALA A 77 -9.77 -34.04 11.77
CA ALA A 77 -10.35 -32.76 12.12
C ALA A 77 -11.88 -32.91 12.16
N SER A 78 -12.53 -32.39 13.20
CA SER A 78 -13.99 -32.34 13.31
C SER A 78 -14.44 -30.98 13.84
N ALA A 79 -15.63 -30.54 13.45
CA ALA A 79 -16.25 -29.30 13.92
C ALA A 79 -17.78 -29.36 13.73
N TRP A 80 -18.50 -28.48 14.41
CA TRP A 80 -19.89 -28.16 14.10
C TRP A 80 -19.93 -26.93 13.22
N VAL A 81 -20.75 -26.94 12.17
CA VAL A 81 -20.84 -25.84 11.19
C VAL A 81 -22.28 -25.55 10.79
N LYS A 82 -22.53 -24.33 10.35
CA LYS A 82 -23.76 -23.93 9.65
C LYS A 82 -23.46 -22.74 8.74
N ALA A 83 -24.26 -22.52 7.69
CA ALA A 83 -24.02 -21.43 6.77
C ALA A 83 -25.30 -20.92 6.09
N LYS A 84 -25.28 -19.63 5.76
CA LYS A 84 -26.24 -18.92 4.91
C LYS A 84 -25.50 -18.41 3.68
N THR A 85 -25.43 -19.21 2.62
CA THR A 85 -24.79 -18.80 1.36
C THR A 85 -25.83 -18.23 0.39
N THR A 86 -25.53 -17.05 -0.16
CA THR A 86 -26.32 -16.41 -1.22
C THR A 86 -25.73 -16.67 -2.61
N ARG A 87 -24.41 -16.92 -2.67
CA ARG A 87 -23.66 -17.26 -3.89
C ARG A 87 -22.45 -18.09 -3.53
N GLY A 88 -22.05 -19.00 -4.41
CA GLY A 88 -20.88 -19.86 -4.22
C GLY A 88 -21.01 -20.83 -3.04
N GLN A 89 -19.89 -21.39 -2.61
CA GLN A 89 -19.83 -22.42 -1.56
C GLN A 89 -18.81 -22.03 -0.50
N VAL A 90 -19.15 -22.27 0.77
CA VAL A 90 -18.24 -22.18 1.92
C VAL A 90 -17.81 -23.58 2.33
N VAL A 91 -16.54 -23.72 2.70
CA VAL A 91 -15.96 -24.99 3.15
C VAL A 91 -15.44 -24.83 4.57
N ALA A 92 -15.49 -25.93 5.33
CA ALA A 92 -14.97 -26.01 6.68
C ALA A 92 -13.80 -26.99 6.74
N LEU A 93 -13.03 -26.88 7.85
CA LEU A 93 -11.88 -27.72 8.13
C LEU A 93 -10.94 -27.80 6.92
N TYR A 94 -10.66 -26.65 6.32
CA TYR A 94 -9.82 -26.55 5.14
C TYR A 94 -8.35 -26.76 5.54
N CYS A 95 -7.91 -28.01 5.41
CA CYS A 95 -6.58 -28.47 5.74
C CYS A 95 -5.74 -28.52 4.47
N TYR A 96 -4.53 -27.96 4.46
CA TYR A 96 -3.59 -28.11 3.36
C TYR A 96 -2.13 -28.10 3.81
N GLY A 97 -1.31 -28.89 3.12
CA GLY A 97 0.14 -28.86 3.22
C GLY A 97 0.76 -28.29 1.94
N TRP A 98 2.06 -28.49 1.78
CA TRP A 98 2.79 -28.05 0.61
C TRP A 98 3.41 -29.25 -0.11
N ASN A 99 3.29 -29.28 -1.44
CA ASN A 99 4.19 -30.08 -2.26
C ASN A 99 5.44 -29.22 -2.61
N SER A 100 6.20 -29.57 -3.64
CA SER A 100 7.39 -28.81 -4.02
C SER A 100 7.08 -27.42 -4.58
N PHE A 101 5.90 -27.25 -5.18
CA PHE A 101 5.54 -26.06 -5.95
C PHE A 101 4.35 -25.26 -5.39
N ASP A 102 3.28 -25.91 -4.91
CA ASP A 102 2.01 -25.30 -4.49
C ASP A 102 1.39 -25.95 -3.24
N TRP A 103 0.25 -25.38 -2.81
CA TRP A 103 -0.67 -25.99 -1.85
C TRP A 103 -1.13 -27.36 -2.34
N ALA A 104 -1.05 -28.36 -1.47
CA ALA A 104 -1.38 -29.75 -1.77
C ALA A 104 -1.93 -30.48 -0.55
N PHE A 105 -2.28 -31.75 -0.72
CA PHE A 105 -2.82 -32.60 0.35
C PHE A 105 -4.08 -31.98 0.98
N VAL A 106 -4.90 -31.35 0.14
CA VAL A 106 -6.02 -30.53 0.58
C VAL A 106 -7.18 -31.41 1.03
N ARG A 107 -7.71 -31.16 2.23
CA ARG A 107 -8.93 -31.80 2.72
C ARG A 107 -9.85 -30.74 3.26
N SER A 108 -11.12 -30.82 2.89
CA SER A 108 -12.14 -29.90 3.34
C SER A 108 -13.50 -30.52 3.18
N VAL A 109 -14.48 -29.99 3.90
CA VAL A 109 -15.88 -30.41 3.81
C VAL A 109 -16.74 -29.22 3.44
N SER A 110 -17.62 -29.40 2.45
CA SER A 110 -18.59 -28.38 2.09
C SER A 110 -19.56 -28.14 3.25
N VAL A 111 -19.73 -26.88 3.63
CA VAL A 111 -20.71 -26.51 4.67
C VAL A 111 -22.08 -26.42 4.01
N PRO A 112 -23.09 -27.16 4.50
CA PRO A 112 -24.43 -27.07 3.95
C PRO A 112 -25.06 -25.70 4.22
N ASN A 113 -25.82 -25.20 3.25
CA ASN A 113 -26.59 -23.96 3.38
C ASN A 113 -27.82 -24.24 4.26
N SER A 114 -27.64 -24.10 5.57
CA SER A 114 -28.62 -24.41 6.60
C SER A 114 -28.36 -23.56 7.84
N ASP A 115 -29.44 -23.23 8.55
CA ASP A 115 -29.39 -22.54 9.84
C ASP A 115 -29.18 -23.52 11.01
N GLU A 116 -29.27 -24.82 10.73
CA GLU A 116 -29.03 -25.89 11.69
C GLU A 116 -27.55 -26.24 11.77
N TRP A 117 -27.05 -26.37 13.00
CA TRP A 117 -25.69 -26.84 13.25
C TRP A 117 -25.53 -28.31 12.84
N GLN A 118 -24.48 -28.59 12.07
CA GLN A 118 -24.17 -29.91 11.57
C GLN A 118 -22.73 -30.27 11.88
N ARG A 119 -22.51 -31.49 12.38
CA ARG A 119 -21.16 -31.99 12.63
C ARG A 119 -20.55 -32.41 11.31
N VAL A 120 -19.34 -31.92 11.05
CA VAL A 120 -18.53 -32.26 9.89
C VAL A 120 -17.15 -32.73 10.34
N GLU A 121 -16.55 -33.61 9.57
CA GLU A 121 -15.21 -34.12 9.83
C GLU A 121 -14.44 -34.39 8.53
N VAL A 122 -13.12 -34.28 8.60
CA VAL A 122 -12.20 -34.65 7.53
C VAL A 122 -10.98 -35.34 8.13
N ASN A 123 -10.51 -36.40 7.47
CA ASN A 123 -9.22 -36.98 7.76
C ASN A 123 -8.17 -36.40 6.83
N PHE A 124 -7.02 -35.98 7.37
CA PHE A 124 -5.89 -35.48 6.60
C PHE A 124 -4.58 -36.14 7.02
N VAL A 125 -3.61 -36.11 6.12
CA VAL A 125 -2.24 -36.61 6.33
C VAL A 125 -1.28 -35.53 5.85
N SER A 126 -0.29 -35.18 6.66
CA SER A 126 0.80 -34.29 6.23
C SER A 126 2.05 -35.08 5.87
N PRO A 127 2.75 -34.76 4.76
CA PRO A 127 4.08 -35.29 4.52
C PRO A 127 5.19 -34.58 5.32
N SER A 128 4.88 -33.47 6.00
CA SER A 128 5.80 -32.67 6.81
C SER A 128 5.35 -32.61 8.29
N ASP A 129 6.12 -31.91 9.11
CA ASP A 129 5.84 -31.71 10.54
C ASP A 129 4.85 -30.55 10.82
N THR A 130 4.26 -29.99 9.76
CA THR A 130 3.24 -28.93 9.84
C THR A 130 2.06 -29.20 8.90
N MET A 131 0.90 -28.62 9.21
CA MET A 131 -0.30 -28.61 8.37
C MET A 131 -1.03 -27.28 8.60
N ASN A 132 -1.48 -26.60 7.54
CA ASN A 132 -2.37 -25.45 7.68
C ASN A 132 -3.79 -25.95 7.87
N VAL A 133 -4.50 -25.46 8.89
CA VAL A 133 -5.89 -25.85 9.17
C VAL A 133 -6.73 -24.59 9.39
N HIS A 134 -7.63 -24.31 8.46
CA HIS A 134 -8.59 -23.20 8.56
C HIS A 134 -9.99 -23.73 8.89
N PRO A 135 -10.59 -23.34 10.03
CA PRO A 135 -11.95 -23.76 10.40
C PRO A 135 -13.03 -23.47 9.35
N LEU A 136 -12.99 -22.30 8.69
CA LEU A 136 -13.90 -21.91 7.60
C LEU A 136 -13.16 -21.17 6.49
N VAL A 137 -13.62 -21.31 5.24
CA VAL A 137 -13.10 -20.57 4.09
C VAL A 137 -14.21 -20.27 3.09
N PHE A 138 -14.34 -18.99 2.69
CA PHE A 138 -15.05 -18.60 1.47
C PHE A 138 -14.07 -18.60 0.29
N TRP A 139 -14.45 -19.29 -0.79
CA TRP A 139 -13.67 -19.38 -2.04
C TRP A 139 -14.31 -18.56 -3.15
N SER A 140 -13.47 -17.99 -4.02
CA SER A 140 -13.91 -17.28 -5.23
C SER A 140 -14.87 -16.12 -4.90
N ASP A 141 -15.95 -15.99 -5.63
CA ASP A 141 -17.03 -15.02 -5.50
C ASP A 141 -18.12 -15.47 -4.51
N ALA A 142 -17.82 -16.45 -3.64
CA ALA A 142 -18.78 -16.93 -2.67
C ALA A 142 -19.16 -15.80 -1.68
N ALA A 143 -20.46 -15.61 -1.51
CA ALA A 143 -21.04 -14.56 -0.70
C ALA A 143 -22.07 -15.14 0.27
N GLY A 144 -22.00 -14.73 1.53
CA GLY A 144 -22.82 -15.29 2.59
C GLY A 144 -22.12 -15.26 3.93
N GLU A 145 -22.68 -16.01 4.87
CA GLU A 145 -22.24 -16.07 6.25
C GLU A 145 -22.10 -17.53 6.68
N ALA A 146 -21.09 -17.85 7.48
CA ALA A 146 -20.86 -19.18 7.99
C ALA A 146 -20.36 -19.14 9.43
N TRP A 147 -20.73 -20.16 10.19
CA TRP A 147 -20.36 -20.35 11.58
C TRP A 147 -19.70 -21.71 11.78
N VAL A 148 -18.71 -21.77 12.67
CA VAL A 148 -18.01 -22.98 13.07
C VAL A 148 -17.81 -22.99 14.57
N ASP A 149 -17.94 -24.16 15.18
CA ASP A 149 -17.73 -24.37 16.61
C ASP A 149 -17.04 -25.73 16.84
N ASP A 150 -16.44 -25.92 18.01
CA ASP A 150 -15.88 -27.20 18.47
C ASP A 150 -14.87 -27.84 17.50
N VAL A 151 -13.90 -27.04 17.04
CA VAL A 151 -12.82 -27.55 16.19
C VAL A 151 -11.88 -28.45 17.01
N VAL A 152 -11.89 -29.73 16.68
CA VAL A 152 -11.02 -30.75 17.28
C VAL A 152 -10.14 -31.37 16.21
N VAL A 153 -8.83 -31.37 16.44
CA VAL A 153 -7.86 -32.12 15.63
C VAL A 153 -7.17 -33.14 16.52
N GLU A 154 -7.26 -34.41 16.14
CA GLU A 154 -6.73 -35.53 16.92
C GLU A 154 -6.00 -36.55 16.03
N GLU A 155 -4.95 -37.16 16.58
CA GLU A 155 -4.23 -38.26 15.93
C GLU A 155 -5.08 -39.54 15.99
N VAL A 156 -5.34 -40.16 14.83
CA VAL A 156 -6.21 -41.35 14.76
C VAL A 156 -5.51 -42.62 14.24
N GLN A 157 -4.44 -42.48 13.44
CA GLN A 157 -3.64 -43.63 12.97
C GLN A 157 -2.16 -43.27 12.88
N GLY A 158 -1.29 -44.17 13.33
CA GLY A 158 0.16 -44.01 13.22
C GLY A 158 0.66 -44.06 11.76
N PRO A 159 1.96 -43.77 11.52
CA PRO A 159 2.47 -43.63 10.17
C PRO A 159 2.46 -44.92 9.35
N GLU A 160 2.79 -46.06 9.97
CA GLU A 160 2.77 -47.37 9.28
C GLU A 160 1.34 -47.80 8.91
N GLU A 161 0.37 -47.57 9.81
CA GLU A 161 -1.06 -47.86 9.56
C GLU A 161 -1.64 -46.97 8.47
N THR A 162 -1.28 -45.69 8.48
CA THR A 162 -1.71 -44.69 7.48
C THR A 162 -1.19 -45.06 6.08
N MET A 163 0.07 -45.47 5.98
CA MET A 163 0.71 -45.72 4.70
C MET A 163 0.46 -47.13 4.15
N ALA A 164 0.16 -48.13 4.99
CA ALA A 164 -0.03 -49.53 4.56
C ALA A 164 -1.07 -49.71 3.42
N PRO A 165 -2.27 -49.09 3.46
CA PRO A 165 -3.23 -49.18 2.36
C PRO A 165 -2.71 -48.56 1.06
N LEU A 166 -1.96 -47.46 1.15
CA LEU A 166 -1.38 -46.78 -0.01
C LEU A 166 -0.26 -47.61 -0.65
N LEU A 167 0.57 -48.27 0.18
CA LEU A 167 1.65 -49.14 -0.29
C LEU A 167 1.11 -50.38 -1.03
N ALA A 168 -0.09 -50.87 -0.66
CA ALA A 168 -0.75 -51.99 -1.32
C ALA A 168 -1.59 -51.60 -2.54
N LYS A 169 -1.78 -50.30 -2.79
CA LYS A 169 -2.66 -49.79 -3.85
C LYS A 169 -1.98 -49.88 -5.21
N GLU A 170 -2.58 -50.61 -6.14
CA GLU A 170 -2.01 -50.84 -7.48
C GLU A 170 -1.92 -49.54 -8.31
N ASN A 171 -2.96 -48.71 -8.25
CA ASN A 171 -3.04 -47.43 -8.97
C ASN A 171 -3.37 -46.29 -8.00
N PRO A 172 -2.36 -45.69 -7.34
CA PRO A 172 -2.57 -44.52 -6.48
C PRO A 172 -2.85 -43.27 -7.31
N SER A 173 -3.64 -42.34 -6.76
CA SER A 173 -3.92 -41.01 -7.30
C SER A 173 -2.69 -40.10 -7.26
N LYS A 174 -2.75 -38.94 -7.94
CA LYS A 174 -1.64 -37.97 -7.97
C LYS A 174 -1.10 -37.61 -6.58
N GLU A 175 -1.99 -37.29 -5.63
CA GLU A 175 -1.60 -36.89 -4.26
C GLU A 175 -1.01 -38.07 -3.49
N GLU A 176 -1.57 -39.28 -3.66
CA GLU A 176 -1.07 -40.48 -3.01
C GLU A 176 0.33 -40.85 -3.53
N ILE A 177 0.61 -40.67 -4.82
CA ILE A 177 1.96 -40.84 -5.38
C ILE A 177 2.93 -39.80 -4.80
N GLN A 178 2.52 -38.53 -4.70
CA GLN A 178 3.35 -37.47 -4.11
C GLN A 178 3.66 -37.73 -2.63
N LEU A 179 2.70 -38.29 -1.89
CA LEU A 179 2.86 -38.70 -0.50
C LEU A 179 3.80 -39.91 -0.38
N LEU A 180 3.62 -40.94 -1.22
CA LEU A 180 4.49 -42.12 -1.28
C LEU A 180 5.94 -41.76 -1.62
N ALA A 181 6.16 -40.83 -2.56
CA ALA A 181 7.51 -40.36 -2.91
C ALA A 181 8.24 -39.77 -1.70
N ARG A 182 7.55 -38.89 -0.94
CA ARG A 182 8.10 -38.30 0.29
C ARG A 182 8.29 -39.33 1.39
N TYR A 183 7.37 -40.29 1.51
CA TYR A 183 7.49 -41.39 2.49
C TYR A 183 8.72 -42.26 2.23
N TYR A 184 8.93 -42.69 0.98
CA TYR A 184 10.11 -43.46 0.61
C TYR A 184 11.41 -42.67 0.81
N VAL A 185 11.43 -41.39 0.42
CA VAL A 185 12.59 -40.51 0.60
C VAL A 185 12.91 -40.29 2.09
N ALA A 186 11.91 -40.08 2.94
CA ALA A 186 12.09 -39.94 4.38
C ALA A 186 12.72 -41.19 5.03
N ARG A 187 12.55 -42.37 4.42
CA ARG A 187 13.13 -43.65 4.86
C ARG A 187 14.45 -44.00 4.17
N GLY A 188 14.95 -43.14 3.28
CA GLY A 188 16.14 -43.42 2.47
C GLY A 188 15.91 -44.46 1.36
N GLU A 189 14.66 -44.81 1.05
CA GLU A 189 14.28 -45.80 0.03
C GLU A 189 14.20 -45.17 -1.38
N VAL A 190 15.27 -44.49 -1.80
CA VAL A 190 15.33 -43.64 -3.02
C VAL A 190 14.96 -44.39 -4.31
N GLU A 191 15.32 -45.66 -4.44
CA GLU A 191 14.98 -46.47 -5.61
C GLU A 191 13.47 -46.66 -5.76
N LYS A 192 12.76 -46.85 -4.65
CA LYS A 192 11.29 -46.99 -4.66
C LYS A 192 10.61 -45.68 -5.00
N ALA A 193 11.12 -44.55 -4.49
CA ALA A 193 10.65 -43.22 -4.88
C ALA A 193 10.90 -42.94 -6.38
N THR A 194 12.08 -43.32 -6.90
CA THR A 194 12.42 -43.17 -8.31
C THR A 194 11.48 -43.99 -9.21
N ALA A 195 11.09 -45.20 -8.79
CA ALA A 195 10.15 -46.05 -9.51
C ALA A 195 8.73 -45.46 -9.62
N LEU A 196 8.42 -44.36 -8.93
CA LEU A 196 7.14 -43.64 -9.04
C LEU A 196 7.11 -42.64 -10.22
N LEU A 197 8.27 -42.17 -10.72
CA LEU A 197 8.34 -41.23 -11.85
C LEU A 197 7.53 -41.69 -13.09
N PRO A 198 7.68 -42.94 -13.59
CA PRO A 198 6.88 -43.41 -14.73
C PRO A 198 5.41 -43.66 -14.38
N LYS A 199 5.06 -43.74 -13.09
CA LYS A 199 3.68 -43.91 -12.60
C LYS A 199 2.94 -42.59 -12.39
N ALA A 200 3.64 -41.46 -12.45
CA ALA A 200 3.03 -40.14 -12.31
C ALA A 200 2.01 -39.89 -13.45
N PRO A 201 0.77 -39.47 -13.12
CA PRO A 201 -0.32 -39.34 -14.10
C PRO A 201 -0.21 -38.10 -14.98
N ASP A 202 0.60 -37.11 -14.59
CA ASP A 202 0.80 -35.85 -15.29
C ASP A 202 2.22 -35.28 -15.09
N HIS A 203 2.58 -34.30 -15.91
CA HIS A 203 3.90 -33.64 -15.85
C HIS A 203 4.14 -32.98 -14.49
N TYR A 204 3.14 -32.30 -13.91
CA TYR A 204 3.28 -31.62 -12.61
C TYR A 204 3.70 -32.58 -11.50
N THR A 205 3.03 -33.73 -11.42
CA THR A 205 3.30 -34.77 -10.44
C THR A 205 4.69 -35.37 -10.64
N ARG A 206 5.09 -35.59 -11.90
CA ARG A 206 6.44 -36.08 -12.23
C ARG A 206 7.53 -35.07 -11.84
N ALA A 207 7.30 -33.78 -12.10
CA ALA A 207 8.21 -32.70 -11.72
C ALA A 207 8.36 -32.61 -10.19
N ASP A 208 7.27 -32.77 -9.43
CA ASP A 208 7.29 -32.76 -7.97
C ASP A 208 8.14 -33.90 -7.41
N ILE A 209 7.92 -35.14 -7.88
CA ILE A 209 8.70 -36.32 -7.46
C ILE A 209 10.18 -36.12 -7.78
N ALA A 210 10.50 -35.64 -8.98
CA ALA A 210 11.87 -35.35 -9.39
C ALA A 210 12.52 -34.28 -8.49
N CYS A 211 11.78 -33.23 -8.11
CA CYS A 211 12.27 -32.21 -7.18
C CYS A 211 12.58 -32.80 -5.80
N VAL A 212 11.69 -33.61 -5.23
CA VAL A 212 11.89 -34.28 -3.93
C VAL A 212 13.13 -35.19 -3.97
N LEU A 213 13.30 -35.96 -5.03
CA LEU A 213 14.48 -36.82 -5.23
C LEU A 213 15.78 -36.00 -5.35
N ALA A 214 15.74 -34.88 -6.07
CA ALA A 214 16.88 -34.00 -6.25
C ALA A 214 17.30 -33.31 -4.93
N LEU A 215 16.34 -32.82 -4.14
CA LEU A 215 16.61 -32.18 -2.85
C LEU A 215 17.21 -33.15 -1.83
N HIS A 216 16.85 -34.43 -1.90
CA HIS A 216 17.40 -35.45 -1.00
C HIS A 216 18.79 -35.95 -1.42
N SER A 217 19.07 -36.00 -2.72
CA SER A 217 20.33 -36.59 -3.21
C SER A 217 21.54 -35.71 -2.91
N LYS A 218 22.60 -36.32 -2.39
CA LYS A 218 23.91 -35.69 -2.22
C LYS A 218 24.87 -35.98 -3.37
N ASP A 219 24.52 -36.89 -4.27
CA ASP A 219 25.32 -37.21 -5.45
C ASP A 219 25.04 -36.18 -6.55
N PRO A 220 26.05 -35.42 -7.02
CA PRO A 220 25.90 -34.46 -8.11
C PRO A 220 25.30 -35.06 -9.40
N ALA A 221 25.61 -36.33 -9.71
CA ALA A 221 25.09 -36.98 -10.91
C ALA A 221 23.57 -37.23 -10.82
N ASP A 222 23.11 -37.73 -9.66
CA ASP A 222 21.69 -37.92 -9.39
C ASP A 222 20.94 -36.59 -9.29
N ARG A 223 21.51 -35.58 -8.61
CA ARG A 223 20.92 -34.22 -8.56
C ARG A 223 20.73 -33.66 -9.96
N ARG A 224 21.73 -33.77 -10.83
CA ARG A 224 21.63 -33.35 -12.24
C ARG A 224 20.54 -34.13 -12.98
N ARG A 225 20.52 -35.46 -12.86
CA ARG A 225 19.53 -36.32 -13.53
C ARG A 225 18.10 -35.90 -13.16
N PHE A 226 17.83 -35.73 -11.87
CA PHE A 226 16.51 -35.35 -11.38
C PHE A 226 16.17 -33.88 -11.67
N ALA A 227 17.15 -32.98 -11.73
CA ALA A 227 16.92 -31.61 -12.20
C ALA A 227 16.48 -31.57 -13.68
N VAL A 228 17.12 -32.37 -14.55
CA VAL A 228 16.65 -32.51 -15.95
C VAL A 228 15.23 -33.06 -15.99
N GLU A 229 14.94 -34.10 -15.19
CA GLU A 229 13.59 -34.69 -15.12
C GLU A 229 12.54 -33.67 -14.65
N MET A 230 12.84 -32.88 -13.62
CA MET A 230 11.96 -31.81 -13.15
C MET A 230 11.69 -30.78 -14.25
N LEU A 231 12.72 -30.34 -14.97
CA LEU A 231 12.59 -29.31 -15.98
C LEU A 231 11.89 -29.80 -17.25
N SER A 232 12.13 -31.05 -17.66
CA SER A 232 11.43 -31.68 -18.79
C SER A 232 9.92 -31.76 -18.56
N ASN A 233 9.47 -31.61 -17.31
CA ASN A 233 8.08 -31.63 -16.93
C ASN A 233 7.57 -30.26 -16.45
N GLY A 234 8.30 -29.17 -16.73
CA GLY A 234 7.81 -27.81 -16.51
C GLY A 234 8.01 -27.24 -15.10
N GLY A 235 8.87 -27.85 -14.27
CA GLY A 235 9.11 -27.45 -12.89
C GLY A 235 9.18 -25.93 -12.64
N PRO A 236 10.01 -25.15 -13.36
CA PRO A 236 10.14 -23.72 -13.11
C PRO A 236 8.92 -22.86 -13.49
N SER A 237 7.97 -23.37 -14.28
CA SER A 237 6.73 -22.64 -14.59
C SER A 237 5.69 -22.67 -13.46
N TYR A 238 5.89 -23.53 -12.45
CA TYR A 238 5.01 -23.63 -11.29
C TYR A 238 5.39 -22.60 -10.21
N HIS A 239 4.49 -22.34 -9.26
CA HIS A 239 4.57 -21.18 -8.36
C HIS A 239 5.94 -21.04 -7.65
N ASN A 240 6.43 -22.08 -6.97
CA ASN A 240 7.76 -22.08 -6.33
C ASN A 240 8.87 -22.70 -7.21
N GLY A 241 8.61 -22.89 -8.51
CA GLY A 241 9.45 -23.66 -9.42
C GLY A 241 10.88 -23.14 -9.58
N VAL A 242 11.04 -21.82 -9.76
CA VAL A 242 12.37 -21.17 -9.92
C VAL A 242 13.19 -21.31 -8.64
N THR A 243 12.59 -21.08 -7.47
CA THR A 243 13.24 -21.26 -6.18
C THR A 243 13.73 -22.69 -6.01
N ARG A 244 12.88 -23.68 -6.28
CA ARG A 244 13.26 -25.10 -6.21
C ARG A 244 14.36 -25.46 -7.20
N PHE A 245 14.33 -24.91 -8.42
CA PHE A 245 15.39 -25.12 -9.40
C PHE A 245 16.75 -24.61 -8.87
N ASN A 246 16.76 -23.45 -8.21
CA ASN A 246 17.96 -22.88 -7.63
C ASN A 246 18.51 -23.72 -6.47
N GLU A 247 17.65 -24.25 -5.60
CA GLU A 247 18.05 -25.17 -4.52
C GLU A 247 18.66 -26.46 -5.07
N ILE A 248 17.97 -27.13 -6.00
CA ILE A 248 18.46 -28.43 -6.52
C ILE A 248 19.72 -28.31 -7.38
N THR A 249 19.97 -27.13 -7.94
CA THR A 249 21.19 -26.82 -8.72
C THR A 249 22.23 -26.02 -7.95
N GLU A 250 22.09 -25.89 -6.63
CA GLU A 250 23.08 -25.24 -5.78
C GLU A 250 24.47 -25.88 -5.96
N GLY A 251 25.49 -25.03 -6.16
CA GLY A 251 26.87 -25.45 -6.43
C GLY A 251 27.21 -25.75 -7.90
N MET A 252 26.22 -25.80 -8.81
CA MET A 252 26.44 -25.97 -10.24
C MET A 252 26.79 -24.64 -10.92
N SER A 253 27.68 -24.68 -11.91
CA SER A 253 28.02 -23.54 -12.76
C SER A 253 26.86 -23.12 -13.67
N ALA A 254 26.86 -21.87 -14.12
CA ALA A 254 25.85 -21.36 -15.06
C ALA A 254 25.81 -22.17 -16.38
N ALA A 255 26.95 -22.70 -16.82
CA ALA A 255 27.03 -23.56 -17.99
C ALA A 255 26.35 -24.92 -17.75
N GLU A 256 26.52 -25.52 -16.58
CA GLU A 256 25.84 -26.76 -16.20
C GLU A 256 24.33 -26.57 -16.08
N LYS A 257 23.90 -25.48 -15.42
CA LYS A 257 22.47 -25.13 -15.33
C LYS A 257 21.85 -24.90 -16.71
N LEU A 258 22.50 -24.14 -17.58
CA LEU A 258 22.05 -23.96 -18.97
C LEU A 258 21.99 -25.29 -19.74
N ALA A 259 22.96 -26.18 -19.54
CA ALA A 259 22.95 -27.50 -20.16
C ALA A 259 21.79 -28.36 -19.66
N ILE A 260 21.44 -28.30 -18.37
CA ILE A 260 20.25 -28.97 -17.80
C ILE A 260 18.98 -28.42 -18.45
N CYS A 261 18.80 -27.08 -18.50
CA CYS A 261 17.62 -26.47 -19.10
C CYS A 261 17.48 -26.82 -20.59
N ARG A 262 18.59 -26.82 -21.33
CA ARG A 262 18.60 -27.21 -22.74
C ARG A 262 18.26 -28.68 -22.92
N GLU A 263 18.92 -29.58 -22.19
CA GLU A 263 18.65 -31.02 -22.27
C GLU A 263 17.19 -31.32 -21.93
N ALA A 264 16.65 -30.64 -20.92
CA ALA A 264 15.28 -30.83 -20.50
C ALA A 264 14.26 -30.50 -21.60
N LEU A 265 14.46 -29.39 -22.30
CA LEU A 265 13.61 -28.99 -23.42
C LEU A 265 13.86 -29.84 -24.67
N GLU A 266 15.09 -30.33 -24.89
CA GLU A 266 15.38 -31.25 -25.99
C GLU A 266 14.67 -32.60 -25.84
N ARG A 267 14.38 -33.05 -24.61
CA ARG A 267 13.59 -34.25 -24.35
C ARG A 267 12.10 -34.06 -24.70
N GLU A 268 11.57 -32.88 -24.43
CA GLU A 268 10.15 -32.55 -24.60
C GLU A 268 9.97 -31.22 -25.38
N PRO A 269 10.34 -31.16 -26.67
CA PRO A 269 10.54 -29.91 -27.42
C PRO A 269 9.27 -29.08 -27.64
N GLU A 270 8.09 -29.71 -27.62
CA GLU A 270 6.81 -29.03 -27.82
C GLU A 270 6.07 -28.74 -26.50
N LEU A 271 6.60 -29.18 -25.35
CA LEU A 271 5.94 -29.01 -24.06
C LEU A 271 6.07 -27.56 -23.57
N LEU A 272 4.95 -26.83 -23.60
CA LEU A 272 4.89 -25.43 -23.18
C LEU A 272 5.51 -25.17 -21.78
N PRO A 273 5.15 -25.91 -20.72
CA PRO A 273 5.79 -25.75 -19.40
C PRO A 273 7.32 -25.88 -19.40
N ALA A 274 7.89 -26.79 -20.19
CA ALA A 274 9.35 -26.92 -20.30
C ALA A 274 9.96 -25.69 -20.99
N ALA A 275 9.31 -25.16 -22.03
CA ALA A 275 9.75 -23.94 -22.73
C ALA A 275 9.63 -22.69 -21.83
N GLN A 276 8.57 -22.58 -21.04
CA GLN A 276 8.41 -21.51 -20.04
C GLN A 276 9.48 -21.59 -18.95
N GLY A 277 9.83 -22.79 -18.50
CA GLY A 277 10.92 -22.99 -17.54
C GLY A 277 12.29 -22.60 -18.11
N PHE A 278 12.57 -22.98 -19.36
CA PHE A 278 13.78 -22.54 -20.07
C PHE A 278 13.82 -21.01 -20.22
N ARG A 279 12.72 -20.39 -20.66
CA ARG A 279 12.62 -18.93 -20.80
C ARG A 279 12.87 -18.22 -19.46
N SER A 280 12.27 -18.69 -18.37
CA SER A 280 12.48 -18.09 -17.04
C SER A 280 13.95 -18.04 -16.64
N TYR A 281 14.70 -19.12 -16.93
CA TYR A 281 16.15 -19.15 -16.74
C TYR A 281 16.90 -18.21 -17.69
N VAL A 282 16.51 -18.13 -18.98
CA VAL A 282 17.07 -17.17 -19.94
C VAL A 282 16.88 -15.74 -19.42
N THR A 283 15.67 -15.37 -18.99
CA THR A 283 15.35 -14.06 -18.44
C THR A 283 16.28 -13.72 -17.28
N GLU A 284 16.52 -14.65 -16.36
CA GLU A 284 17.45 -14.45 -15.23
C GLU A 284 18.90 -14.22 -15.70
N MET A 285 19.38 -15.00 -16.68
CA MET A 285 20.75 -14.91 -17.18
C MET A 285 21.03 -13.64 -17.99
N VAL A 286 20.01 -13.11 -18.68
CA VAL A 286 20.14 -11.90 -19.50
C VAL A 286 19.66 -10.63 -18.79
N ALA A 287 19.09 -10.77 -17.59
CA ALA A 287 18.63 -9.64 -16.76
C ALA A 287 19.79 -8.65 -16.51
N PRO A 288 19.68 -7.38 -16.94
CA PRO A 288 20.76 -6.41 -16.86
C PRO A 288 21.26 -6.10 -15.44
N GLY A 289 20.44 -6.39 -14.42
CA GLY A 289 20.63 -5.90 -13.05
C GLY A 289 21.18 -6.91 -12.05
N ASN A 290 21.19 -8.22 -12.33
CA ASN A 290 21.44 -9.22 -11.27
C ASN A 290 22.92 -9.51 -11.01
N GLN A 291 23.80 -9.24 -11.98
CA GLN A 291 25.20 -9.61 -11.86
C GLN A 291 26.08 -8.60 -12.61
N PRO A 292 26.73 -7.66 -11.90
CA PRO A 292 27.65 -6.71 -12.50
C PRO A 292 28.83 -7.44 -13.11
N GLY A 293 29.33 -6.91 -14.23
CA GLY A 293 30.46 -7.50 -14.92
C GLY A 293 30.93 -6.65 -16.09
N THR A 294 32.13 -6.97 -16.56
CA THR A 294 32.75 -6.36 -17.72
C THR A 294 32.01 -6.73 -19.01
N CYS A 295 32.32 -6.08 -20.13
CA CYS A 295 31.79 -6.47 -21.43
C CYS A 295 32.17 -7.91 -21.81
N ALA A 296 33.30 -8.41 -21.30
CA ALA A 296 33.71 -9.81 -21.45
C ALA A 296 32.81 -10.75 -20.63
N ASP A 297 32.53 -10.42 -19.36
CA ASP A 297 31.65 -11.23 -18.49
C ASP A 297 30.21 -11.27 -19.03
N MET A 298 29.72 -10.14 -19.53
CA MET A 298 28.41 -10.08 -20.19
C MET A 298 28.37 -10.97 -21.42
N ALA A 299 29.38 -10.92 -22.29
CA ALA A 299 29.45 -11.77 -23.47
C ALA A 299 29.56 -13.26 -23.09
N ALA A 300 30.39 -13.60 -22.11
CA ALA A 300 30.59 -14.98 -21.65
C ALA A 300 29.30 -15.62 -21.11
N ARG A 301 28.39 -14.82 -20.53
CA ARG A 301 27.05 -15.28 -20.10
C ARG A 301 26.07 -15.36 -21.27
N LEU A 302 26.10 -14.37 -22.16
CA LEU A 302 25.09 -14.17 -23.20
C LEU A 302 25.26 -15.09 -24.40
N GLU A 303 26.50 -15.33 -24.86
CA GLU A 303 26.76 -16.11 -26.07
C GLU A 303 26.36 -17.59 -25.93
N PRO A 304 26.60 -18.29 -24.80
CA PRO A 304 26.09 -19.65 -24.60
C PRO A 304 24.56 -19.72 -24.60
N VAL A 305 23.90 -18.72 -23.99
CA VAL A 305 22.43 -18.63 -23.95
C VAL A 305 21.87 -18.42 -25.35
N ARG A 306 22.47 -17.52 -26.14
CA ARG A 306 22.08 -17.31 -27.54
C ARG A 306 22.22 -18.59 -28.36
N ALA A 307 23.36 -19.27 -28.24
CA ALA A 307 23.59 -20.53 -28.95
C ALA A 307 22.56 -21.61 -28.57
N ALA A 308 22.18 -21.68 -27.29
CA ALA A 308 21.13 -22.60 -26.82
C ALA A 308 19.76 -22.25 -27.41
N VAL A 309 19.35 -20.98 -27.39
CA VAL A 309 18.08 -20.51 -27.96
C VAL A 309 18.01 -20.80 -29.46
N ASP A 310 19.08 -20.48 -30.21
CA ASP A 310 19.14 -20.73 -31.66
C ASP A 310 19.06 -22.23 -32.00
N ALA A 311 19.75 -23.08 -31.23
CA ALA A 311 19.69 -24.52 -31.40
C ALA A 311 18.27 -25.09 -31.16
N LEU A 312 17.55 -24.55 -30.18
CA LEU A 312 16.18 -24.95 -29.86
C LEU A 312 15.16 -24.44 -30.89
N LEU A 313 15.29 -23.21 -31.37
CA LEU A 313 14.44 -22.65 -32.43
C LEU A 313 14.51 -23.43 -33.75
N MET A 314 15.63 -24.12 -34.03
CA MET A 314 15.73 -25.01 -35.19
C MET A 314 14.96 -26.33 -35.01
N LYS A 315 14.68 -26.74 -33.77
CA LYS A 315 14.03 -28.02 -33.43
C LYS A 315 12.56 -27.88 -33.09
N VAL A 316 12.13 -26.69 -32.66
CA VAL A 316 10.75 -26.40 -32.22
C VAL A 316 10.06 -25.50 -33.24
N PRO A 317 8.92 -25.91 -33.83
CA PRO A 317 8.17 -25.05 -34.74
C PRO A 317 7.75 -23.73 -34.07
N ALA A 318 8.08 -22.59 -34.68
CA ALA A 318 7.77 -21.26 -34.12
C ALA A 318 6.26 -21.02 -33.92
N SER A 319 5.41 -21.72 -34.67
CA SER A 319 3.94 -21.66 -34.54
C SER A 319 3.38 -22.44 -33.35
N SER A 320 4.20 -23.26 -32.68
CA SER A 320 3.77 -23.97 -31.46
C SER A 320 3.77 -23.04 -30.24
N PRO A 321 3.00 -23.36 -29.17
CA PRO A 321 3.07 -22.62 -27.91
C PRO A 321 4.49 -22.56 -27.33
N ALA A 322 5.24 -23.67 -27.36
CA ALA A 322 6.64 -23.71 -26.93
C ALA A 322 7.55 -22.84 -27.82
N GLY A 323 7.32 -22.85 -29.15
CA GLY A 323 8.00 -21.99 -30.10
C GLY A 323 7.78 -20.50 -29.83
N THR A 324 6.57 -20.12 -29.39
CA THR A 324 6.24 -18.73 -29.02
C THR A 324 7.08 -18.26 -27.82
N GLU A 325 7.25 -19.11 -26.80
CA GLU A 325 8.11 -18.81 -25.64
C GLU A 325 9.58 -18.70 -26.03
N LEU A 326 10.07 -19.56 -26.93
CA LEU A 326 11.45 -19.49 -27.43
C LEU A 326 11.71 -18.24 -28.28
N VAL A 327 10.75 -17.78 -29.08
CA VAL A 327 10.82 -16.51 -29.80
C VAL A 327 10.87 -15.33 -28.82
N ALA A 328 10.09 -15.37 -27.75
CA ALA A 328 10.15 -14.36 -26.69
C ALA A 328 11.52 -14.36 -25.99
N ALA A 329 12.06 -15.54 -25.65
CA ALA A 329 13.40 -15.68 -25.10
C ALA A 329 14.48 -15.12 -26.04
N ALA A 330 14.39 -15.39 -27.35
CA ALA A 330 15.30 -14.83 -28.35
C ALA A 330 15.27 -13.30 -28.38
N LYS A 331 14.09 -12.69 -28.26
CA LYS A 331 13.92 -11.23 -28.19
C LYS A 331 14.59 -10.63 -26.95
N GLU A 332 14.48 -11.30 -25.80
CA GLU A 332 15.16 -10.90 -24.55
C GLU A 332 16.68 -10.97 -24.70
N VAL A 333 17.19 -12.06 -25.29
CA VAL A 333 18.62 -12.20 -25.62
C VAL A 333 19.08 -11.10 -26.58
N ASP A 334 18.30 -10.78 -27.61
CA ASP A 334 18.65 -9.73 -28.58
C ASP A 334 18.68 -8.35 -27.94
N ALA A 335 17.74 -8.04 -27.05
CA ALA A 335 17.77 -6.82 -26.25
C ALA A 335 19.04 -6.75 -25.38
N ALA A 336 19.44 -7.85 -24.73
CA ALA A 336 20.67 -7.92 -23.94
C ALA A 336 21.93 -7.76 -24.82
N ARG A 337 21.94 -8.29 -26.05
CA ARG A 337 23.04 -8.10 -27.01
C ARG A 337 23.14 -6.64 -27.45
N GLN A 338 22.01 -5.99 -27.70
CA GLN A 338 21.96 -4.56 -28.00
C GLN A 338 22.48 -3.73 -26.82
N ALA A 339 22.11 -4.08 -25.59
CA ALA A 339 22.62 -3.42 -24.39
C ALA A 339 24.14 -3.60 -24.24
N LEU A 340 24.67 -4.81 -24.50
CA LEU A 340 26.12 -5.06 -24.52
C LEU A 340 26.83 -4.25 -25.62
N ALA A 341 26.26 -4.17 -26.83
CA ALA A 341 26.82 -3.37 -27.92
C ALA A 341 26.82 -1.87 -27.56
N ALA A 342 25.73 -1.37 -26.98
CA ALA A 342 25.63 0.01 -26.49
C ALA A 342 26.66 0.29 -25.39
N ARG A 343 26.86 -0.65 -24.46
CA ARG A 343 27.89 -0.54 -23.41
C ARG A 343 29.30 -0.51 -24.00
N ARG A 344 29.62 -1.37 -24.97
CA ARG A 344 30.92 -1.36 -25.69
C ARG A 344 31.15 -0.03 -26.39
N ALA A 345 30.13 0.53 -27.04
CA ALA A 345 30.19 1.84 -27.67
C ALA A 345 30.29 3.00 -26.65
N ALA A 346 29.89 2.77 -25.40
CA ALA A 346 29.95 3.73 -24.32
C ALA A 346 31.26 3.68 -23.49
N LEU A 347 32.15 2.72 -23.75
CA LEU A 347 33.44 2.62 -23.06
C LEU A 347 34.25 3.91 -23.25
N GLY A 348 34.78 4.41 -22.14
CA GLY A 348 35.63 5.59 -22.10
C GLY A 348 37.09 5.28 -22.40
N GLN A 349 37.88 6.35 -22.35
CA GLN A 349 39.33 6.37 -22.51
C GLN A 349 39.98 7.29 -21.46
N CYS A 350 39.33 7.44 -20.30
CA CYS A 350 39.84 8.27 -19.23
C CYS A 350 41.16 7.72 -18.69
N ARG A 351 42.13 8.62 -18.46
CA ARG A 351 43.38 8.28 -17.78
C ARG A 351 43.23 8.49 -16.28
N VAL A 352 43.21 7.42 -15.49
CA VAL A 352 43.17 7.51 -14.03
C VAL A 352 44.58 7.28 -13.48
N LEU A 353 45.08 8.22 -12.67
CA LEU A 353 46.38 8.16 -12.02
C LEU A 353 46.17 8.09 -10.51
N ILE A 354 46.58 7.00 -9.85
CA ILE A 354 46.52 6.84 -8.39
C ILE A 354 47.93 6.95 -7.82
N GLY A 355 48.17 7.94 -6.97
CA GLY A 355 49.53 8.21 -6.44
C GLY A 355 50.56 8.46 -7.55
N GLY A 356 50.11 8.98 -8.71
CA GLY A 356 50.93 9.20 -9.90
C GLY A 356 51.12 7.98 -10.82
N LYS A 357 50.67 6.78 -10.42
CA LYS A 357 50.76 5.57 -11.25
C LYS A 357 49.48 5.41 -12.11
N PRO A 358 49.59 5.16 -13.43
CA PRO A 358 48.43 4.87 -14.27
C PRO A 358 47.70 3.62 -13.82
N LEU A 359 46.37 3.70 -13.68
CA LEU A 359 45.49 2.57 -13.45
C LEU A 359 45.34 1.78 -14.76
N ALA A 360 45.93 0.59 -14.80
CA ALA A 360 45.92 -0.29 -15.97
C ALA A 360 46.08 -1.76 -15.54
N PRO A 361 45.68 -2.75 -16.38
CA PRO A 361 45.74 -4.17 -16.04
C PRO A 361 47.14 -4.71 -15.72
N GLU A 362 48.17 -4.10 -16.28
CA GLU A 362 49.57 -4.41 -16.05
C GLU A 362 50.14 -3.76 -14.78
N THR A 363 49.50 -2.70 -14.27
CA THR A 363 50.01 -1.93 -13.13
C THR A 363 49.26 -2.19 -11.83
N HIS A 364 47.97 -2.50 -11.90
CA HIS A 364 47.07 -2.67 -10.75
C HIS A 364 46.20 -3.92 -10.88
N ALA A 365 45.75 -4.44 -9.73
CA ALA A 365 44.70 -5.45 -9.65
C ALA A 365 43.74 -5.10 -8.50
N ILE A 366 42.46 -5.39 -8.68
CA ILE A 366 41.46 -5.37 -7.61
C ILE A 366 41.65 -6.63 -6.78
N VAL A 367 41.88 -6.47 -5.49
CA VAL A 367 42.16 -7.55 -4.54
C VAL A 367 40.99 -7.64 -3.56
N ILE A 368 40.40 -8.83 -3.46
CA ILE A 368 39.35 -9.17 -2.50
C ILE A 368 39.84 -10.24 -1.51
N PRO A 369 39.18 -10.43 -0.35
CA PRO A 369 39.55 -11.47 0.61
C PRO A 369 39.56 -12.86 -0.04
N ALA A 370 40.38 -13.77 0.50
CA ALA A 370 40.46 -15.15 -0.01
C ALA A 370 39.11 -15.89 0.04
N GLN A 371 38.29 -15.57 1.05
CA GLN A 371 36.91 -16.01 1.23
C GLN A 371 36.02 -14.76 1.31
N PRO A 372 35.67 -14.17 0.16
CA PRO A 372 34.89 -12.94 0.15
C PRO A 372 33.46 -13.22 0.59
N THR A 373 32.86 -12.28 1.31
CA THR A 373 31.41 -12.23 1.49
C THR A 373 30.71 -11.92 0.15
N PRO A 374 29.41 -12.25 -0.01
CA PRO A 374 28.68 -11.90 -1.24
C PRO A 374 28.73 -10.41 -1.58
N GLN A 375 28.77 -9.53 -0.56
CA GLN A 375 28.86 -8.09 -0.74
C GLN A 375 30.24 -7.64 -1.21
N GLU A 376 31.32 -8.24 -0.72
CA GLU A 376 32.68 -7.95 -1.16
C GLU A 376 32.89 -8.38 -2.62
N GLU A 377 32.39 -9.56 -2.99
CA GLU A 377 32.45 -10.02 -4.38
C GLU A 377 31.64 -9.12 -5.32
N PHE A 378 30.39 -8.77 -4.94
CA PHE A 378 29.56 -7.87 -5.72
C PHE A 378 30.21 -6.49 -5.87
N ALA A 379 30.71 -5.91 -4.77
CA ALA A 379 31.37 -4.60 -4.76
C ALA A 379 32.59 -4.56 -5.69
N ALA A 380 33.41 -5.62 -5.67
CA ALA A 380 34.60 -5.68 -6.51
C ALA A 380 34.27 -5.86 -8.00
N ARG A 381 33.27 -6.68 -8.33
CA ARG A 381 32.80 -6.86 -9.71
C ARG A 381 32.14 -5.60 -10.26
N ASP A 382 31.30 -4.92 -9.47
CA ASP A 382 30.67 -3.67 -9.90
C ASP A 382 31.71 -2.55 -10.04
N LEU A 383 32.70 -2.48 -9.14
CA LEU A 383 33.84 -1.57 -9.29
C LEU A 383 34.61 -1.85 -10.60
N GLN A 384 34.96 -3.12 -10.86
CA GLN A 384 35.67 -3.52 -12.08
C GLN A 384 34.90 -3.11 -13.34
N ALA A 385 33.58 -3.35 -13.37
CA ALA A 385 32.71 -2.98 -14.47
C ALA A 385 32.67 -1.46 -14.69
N HIS A 386 32.64 -0.65 -13.63
CA HIS A 386 32.68 0.81 -13.77
C HIS A 386 34.06 1.32 -14.20
N LEU A 387 35.15 0.73 -13.70
CA LEU A 387 36.50 1.07 -14.15
C LEU A 387 36.70 0.73 -15.63
N GLU A 388 36.17 -0.39 -16.12
CA GLU A 388 36.12 -0.70 -17.56
C GLU A 388 35.32 0.37 -18.31
N LEU A 389 34.13 0.74 -17.82
CA LEU A 389 33.29 1.75 -18.46
C LEU A 389 34.00 3.11 -18.59
N ILE A 390 34.81 3.50 -17.59
CA ILE A 390 35.52 4.78 -17.55
C ILE A 390 36.80 4.76 -18.39
N THR A 391 37.58 3.68 -18.28
CA THR A 391 38.96 3.62 -18.81
C THR A 391 39.08 2.84 -20.12
N GLY A 392 38.07 2.02 -20.44
CA GLY A 392 38.12 1.04 -21.53
C GLY A 392 38.94 -0.21 -21.20
N ALA A 393 39.56 -0.28 -20.01
CA ALA A 393 40.46 -1.37 -19.61
C ALA A 393 39.86 -2.22 -18.48
N VAL A 394 40.02 -3.54 -18.58
CA VAL A 394 39.59 -4.50 -17.57
C VAL A 394 40.71 -4.70 -16.54
N ILE A 395 40.59 -4.07 -15.38
CA ILE A 395 41.53 -4.26 -14.27
C ILE A 395 41.33 -5.67 -13.69
N PRO A 396 42.37 -6.52 -13.57
CA PRO A 396 42.23 -7.88 -13.06
C PRO A 396 41.62 -7.90 -11.66
N LEU A 397 40.63 -8.78 -11.44
CA LEU A 397 40.07 -9.10 -10.13
C LEU A 397 40.70 -10.40 -9.64
N VAL A 398 41.38 -10.35 -8.50
CA VAL A 398 42.14 -11.48 -7.93
C VAL A 398 41.87 -11.62 -6.44
N LYS A 399 42.11 -12.81 -5.89
CA LYS A 399 42.00 -13.03 -4.44
C LYS A 399 43.26 -12.58 -3.72
N ASP A 400 43.14 -12.40 -2.41
CA ASP A 400 44.26 -12.14 -1.52
C ASP A 400 45.42 -13.12 -1.74
N GLY A 401 46.63 -12.59 -1.87
CA GLY A 401 47.84 -13.38 -2.18
C GLY A 401 48.13 -13.55 -3.68
N GLU A 402 47.22 -13.18 -4.57
CA GLU A 402 47.36 -13.36 -6.03
C GLU A 402 47.70 -12.06 -6.78
N VAL A 403 47.92 -10.95 -6.06
CA VAL A 403 48.21 -9.62 -6.66
C VAL A 403 49.49 -9.60 -7.52
N GLY A 404 50.47 -10.46 -7.20
CA GLY A 404 51.75 -10.54 -7.91
C GLY A 404 52.56 -9.24 -7.80
N ALA A 405 53.15 -8.79 -8.90
CA ALA A 405 53.93 -7.54 -8.96
C ALA A 405 53.07 -6.27 -9.15
N ARG A 406 51.73 -6.42 -9.23
CA ARG A 406 50.81 -5.30 -9.43
C ARG A 406 50.57 -4.55 -8.13
N THR A 407 50.12 -3.30 -8.23
CA THR A 407 49.70 -2.49 -7.09
C THR A 407 48.25 -2.81 -6.72
N PRO A 408 47.93 -3.10 -5.45
CA PRO A 408 46.59 -3.51 -5.06
C PRO A 408 45.58 -2.35 -5.03
N ILE A 409 44.36 -2.64 -5.47
CA ILE A 409 43.12 -1.93 -5.11
C ILE A 409 42.35 -2.87 -4.18
N VAL A 410 42.49 -2.67 -2.88
CA VAL A 410 41.92 -3.55 -1.86
C VAL A 410 40.43 -3.22 -1.68
N VAL A 411 39.57 -4.22 -1.83
CA VAL A 411 38.12 -4.11 -1.58
C VAL A 411 37.74 -5.06 -0.45
N GLY A 412 37.27 -4.51 0.68
CA GLY A 412 36.84 -5.30 1.85
C GLY A 412 37.95 -5.62 2.86
N LYS A 413 37.76 -6.70 3.63
CA LYS A 413 38.63 -7.12 4.75
C LYS A 413 39.75 -8.06 4.30
N ALA A 414 40.70 -7.54 3.54
CA ALA A 414 41.80 -8.31 2.97
C ALA A 414 43.09 -8.23 3.79
N ALA A 415 43.89 -9.30 3.81
CA ALA A 415 45.21 -9.35 4.45
C ALA A 415 46.22 -8.37 3.83
N GLU A 416 45.95 -7.92 2.60
CA GLU A 416 46.71 -6.87 1.92
C GLU A 416 46.71 -5.54 2.70
N LEU A 417 45.71 -5.27 3.54
CA LEU A 417 45.67 -4.10 4.41
C LEU A 417 46.89 -4.02 5.34
N ASP A 418 47.26 -5.15 5.95
CA ASP A 418 48.40 -5.22 6.88
C ASP A 418 49.73 -5.03 6.13
N ARG A 419 49.85 -5.58 4.92
CA ARG A 419 51.04 -5.41 4.06
C ARG A 419 51.24 -3.96 3.65
N LEU A 420 50.15 -3.24 3.41
CA LEU A 420 50.17 -1.81 3.11
C LEU A 420 50.36 -0.93 4.36
N GLY A 421 50.34 -1.51 5.56
CA GLY A 421 50.38 -0.77 6.83
C GLY A 421 49.13 0.08 7.08
N VAL A 422 48.00 -0.24 6.46
CA VAL A 422 46.74 0.52 6.56
C VAL A 422 45.85 -0.08 7.64
N LYS A 423 45.67 0.64 8.74
CA LYS A 423 44.77 0.22 9.83
C LYS A 423 43.34 0.76 9.61
N ILE A 424 42.36 -0.14 9.69
CA ILE A 424 40.93 0.17 9.63
C ILE A 424 40.25 -0.33 10.91
N ASP A 425 39.52 0.55 11.60
CA ASP A 425 38.66 0.16 12.72
C ASP A 425 37.28 -0.25 12.20
N PHE A 426 37.14 -1.53 11.84
CA PHE A 426 35.88 -2.06 11.33
C PHE A 426 34.75 -2.05 12.36
N ALA A 427 35.05 -2.04 13.66
CA ALA A 427 34.01 -1.97 14.68
C ALA A 427 33.38 -0.57 14.69
N ALA A 428 34.19 0.48 14.65
CA ALA A 428 33.72 1.86 14.58
C ALA A 428 32.94 2.19 13.29
N LEU A 429 33.17 1.46 12.19
CA LEU A 429 32.43 1.66 10.94
C LEU A 429 30.98 1.17 11.00
N GLY A 430 30.63 0.25 11.90
CA GLY A 430 29.30 -0.36 11.92
C GLY A 430 28.93 -0.99 10.55
N VAL A 431 27.64 -1.14 10.25
CA VAL A 431 27.20 -1.85 9.04
C VAL A 431 27.45 -1.07 7.74
N ASP A 432 27.29 0.26 7.81
CA ASP A 432 27.22 1.14 6.63
C ASP A 432 28.44 2.07 6.48
N GLY A 433 29.32 2.15 7.47
CA GLY A 433 30.49 3.03 7.44
C GLY A 433 31.55 2.59 6.44
N ILE A 434 32.28 3.57 5.92
CA ILE A 434 33.27 3.42 4.85
C ILE A 434 34.64 3.93 5.26
N ALA A 435 35.68 3.33 4.69
CA ALA A 435 37.04 3.84 4.65
C ALA A 435 37.58 3.83 3.23
N ILE A 436 38.06 4.98 2.76
CA ILE A 436 38.71 5.17 1.47
C ILE A 436 40.09 5.76 1.74
N LYS A 437 41.15 5.02 1.43
CA LYS A 437 42.53 5.43 1.74
C LYS A 437 43.46 5.15 0.56
N THR A 438 44.48 5.97 0.37
CA THR A 438 45.60 5.64 -0.53
C THR A 438 46.89 5.42 0.25
N ALA A 439 47.66 4.42 -0.16
CA ALA A 439 48.99 4.11 0.37
C ALA A 439 49.98 4.12 -0.80
N GLY A 440 50.51 5.30 -1.11
CA GLY A 440 51.23 5.54 -2.37
C GLY A 440 50.28 5.33 -3.56
N PRO A 441 50.61 4.43 -4.53
CA PRO A 441 49.72 4.13 -5.65
C PRO A 441 48.62 3.10 -5.31
N ALA A 442 48.64 2.47 -4.13
CA ALA A 442 47.59 1.55 -3.72
C ALA A 442 46.33 2.30 -3.27
N LEU A 443 45.16 1.69 -3.49
CA LEU A 443 43.85 2.20 -3.07
C LEU A 443 43.18 1.18 -2.16
N VAL A 444 42.54 1.64 -1.09
CA VAL A 444 41.77 0.83 -0.16
C VAL A 444 40.34 1.34 -0.14
N LEU A 445 39.39 0.44 -0.37
CA LEU A 445 37.95 0.64 -0.34
C LEU A 445 37.35 -0.38 0.64
N ALA A 446 37.22 0.01 1.90
CA ALA A 446 36.89 -0.90 2.99
C ALA A 446 35.61 -0.50 3.72
N GLY A 447 34.90 -1.50 4.23
CA GLY A 447 33.71 -1.38 5.08
C GLY A 447 33.23 -2.77 5.50
N ASN A 448 32.15 -2.82 6.29
CA ASN A 448 31.45 -4.09 6.57
C ASN A 448 30.42 -4.39 5.46
N LYS A 449 29.29 -5.00 5.79
CA LYS A 449 28.25 -5.51 4.89
C LYS A 449 27.85 -4.53 3.76
N ARG A 450 27.22 -3.39 4.08
CA ARG A 450 26.89 -2.36 3.07
C ARG A 450 28.03 -1.37 2.87
N GLY A 451 28.82 -1.13 3.92
CA GLY A 451 29.96 -0.22 3.88
C GLY A 451 30.94 -0.51 2.74
N VAL A 452 31.25 -1.77 2.44
CA VAL A 452 32.18 -2.09 1.33
C VAL A 452 31.65 -1.65 -0.04
N LEU A 453 30.35 -1.87 -0.29
CA LEU A 453 29.66 -1.41 -1.51
C LEU A 453 29.68 0.13 -1.57
N TYR A 454 29.32 0.79 -0.46
CA TYR A 454 29.27 2.23 -0.38
C TYR A 454 30.64 2.89 -0.52
N ALA A 455 31.73 2.23 -0.09
CA ALA A 455 33.09 2.70 -0.30
C ALA A 455 33.44 2.75 -1.80
N CYS A 456 33.11 1.67 -2.55
CA CYS A 456 33.27 1.62 -4.00
C CYS A 456 32.44 2.72 -4.69
N TYR A 457 31.16 2.85 -4.36
CA TYR A 457 30.30 3.84 -4.99
C TYR A 457 30.69 5.28 -4.64
N THR A 458 31.15 5.53 -3.41
CA THR A 458 31.67 6.85 -3.02
C THR A 458 32.96 7.18 -3.76
N PHE A 459 33.84 6.18 -3.99
CA PHE A 459 35.03 6.39 -4.81
C PHE A 459 34.68 6.74 -6.26
N LEU A 460 33.82 5.94 -6.89
CA LEU A 460 33.35 6.16 -8.25
C LEU A 460 32.66 7.53 -8.40
N GLU A 461 31.85 7.92 -7.42
CA GLU A 461 31.08 9.16 -7.46
C GLU A 461 31.96 10.40 -7.20
N ASP A 462 32.71 10.41 -6.10
CA ASP A 462 33.38 11.63 -5.63
C ASP A 462 34.75 11.86 -6.28
N TYR A 463 35.39 10.79 -6.78
CA TYR A 463 36.75 10.85 -7.34
C TYR A 463 36.80 10.57 -8.85
N LEU A 464 35.80 9.89 -9.40
CA LEU A 464 35.72 9.55 -10.83
C LEU A 464 34.43 10.06 -11.50
N ASP A 465 33.64 10.88 -10.82
CA ASP A 465 32.49 11.60 -11.38
C ASP A 465 31.37 10.73 -11.99
N CYS A 466 31.19 9.51 -11.48
CA CYS A 466 30.01 8.70 -11.80
C CYS A 466 28.75 9.22 -11.10
N ARG A 467 27.59 9.12 -11.75
CA ARG A 467 26.27 9.46 -11.16
C ARG A 467 25.20 8.45 -11.57
N TRP A 468 24.24 8.21 -10.67
CA TRP A 468 23.07 7.36 -10.91
C TRP A 468 21.80 8.13 -10.52
N PHE A 469 21.21 8.85 -11.48
CA PHE A 469 20.10 9.77 -11.26
C PHE A 469 18.76 9.03 -11.11
N THR A 470 18.50 8.08 -12.02
CA THR A 470 17.34 7.17 -12.01
C THR A 470 17.79 5.77 -12.42
N PRO A 471 16.97 4.71 -12.26
CA PRO A 471 17.32 3.38 -12.74
C PRO A 471 17.73 3.32 -14.23
N ASP A 472 17.18 4.22 -15.05
CA ASP A 472 17.42 4.30 -16.50
C ASP A 472 18.29 5.51 -16.94
N CYS A 473 18.85 6.27 -15.98
CA CYS A 473 19.66 7.46 -16.23
C CYS A 473 20.86 7.52 -15.30
N SER A 474 22.04 7.26 -15.86
CA SER A 474 23.33 7.37 -15.18
C SER A 474 24.36 8.00 -16.11
N THR A 475 25.42 8.54 -15.53
CA THR A 475 26.55 9.10 -16.27
C THR A 475 27.87 8.55 -15.72
N ALA A 476 28.83 8.37 -16.62
CA ALA A 476 30.22 8.08 -16.32
C ALA A 476 31.09 8.87 -17.30
N PRO A 477 32.25 9.39 -16.87
CA PRO A 477 33.14 10.13 -17.75
C PRO A 477 33.69 9.21 -18.85
N ARG A 478 33.79 9.75 -20.08
CA ARG A 478 34.31 9.02 -21.25
C ARG A 478 35.69 9.47 -21.70
N SER A 479 36.13 10.66 -21.30
CA SER A 479 37.45 11.19 -21.63
C SER A 479 37.95 12.08 -20.50
N GLY A 480 39.24 12.44 -20.54
CA GLY A 480 39.87 13.28 -19.51
C GLY A 480 40.89 12.52 -18.68
N THR A 481 41.45 13.20 -17.67
CA THR A 481 42.46 12.64 -16.77
C THR A 481 42.08 12.90 -15.31
N PHE A 482 41.92 11.83 -14.54
CA PHE A 482 41.68 11.89 -13.09
C PHE A 482 42.99 11.67 -12.35
N ARG A 483 43.36 12.61 -11.49
CA ARG A 483 44.57 12.53 -10.66
C ARG A 483 44.16 12.34 -9.21
N ILE A 484 44.27 11.10 -8.74
CA ILE A 484 43.92 10.70 -7.38
C ILE A 484 45.17 10.79 -6.51
N GLY A 485 45.17 11.80 -5.63
CA GLY A 485 46.25 12.04 -4.68
C GLY A 485 46.13 11.21 -3.40
N LYS A 486 46.63 11.77 -2.29
CA LYS A 486 46.46 11.18 -0.96
C LYS A 486 44.99 11.24 -0.56
N ILE A 487 44.41 10.11 -0.19
CA ILE A 487 43.07 10.01 0.40
C ILE A 487 43.23 9.41 1.80
N ASP A 488 42.56 10.03 2.78
CA ASP A 488 42.37 9.48 4.11
C ASP A 488 40.96 9.83 4.60
N ARG A 489 39.96 9.11 4.07
CA ARG A 489 38.54 9.36 4.37
C ARG A 489 37.96 8.19 5.15
N THR A 490 37.37 8.50 6.28
CA THR A 490 36.49 7.60 7.03
C THR A 490 35.16 8.31 7.23
N TYR A 491 34.06 7.63 6.96
CA TYR A 491 32.72 8.22 7.09
C TYR A 491 31.73 7.18 7.61
N VAL A 492 30.97 7.55 8.64
CA VAL A 492 29.85 6.76 9.17
C VAL A 492 28.60 7.62 8.99
N PRO A 493 27.56 7.14 8.27
CA PRO A 493 26.36 7.92 8.06
C PRO A 493 25.65 8.16 9.40
N PRO A 494 25.11 9.37 9.66
CA PRO A 494 24.41 9.67 10.91
C PRO A 494 23.05 8.94 11.02
N LEU A 495 22.53 8.45 9.90
CA LEU A 495 21.26 7.72 9.83
C LEU A 495 21.53 6.23 9.60
N GLU A 496 21.04 5.38 10.50
CA GLU A 496 21.04 3.92 10.34
C GLU A 496 19.98 3.47 9.32
N TYR A 497 18.85 4.19 9.24
CA TYR A 497 17.71 3.89 8.37
C TYR A 497 17.42 5.05 7.41
N ARG A 498 17.45 4.78 6.10
CA ARG A 498 17.30 5.76 5.02
C ARG A 498 16.32 5.22 3.99
N ALA A 499 15.10 5.74 4.01
CA ALA A 499 13.98 5.17 3.26
C ALA A 499 13.11 6.23 2.57
N THR A 500 12.56 5.85 1.42
CA THR A 500 11.49 6.55 0.69
C THR A 500 10.75 5.50 -0.16
N ASP A 501 9.53 5.77 -0.59
CA ASP A 501 8.62 4.77 -1.17
C ASP A 501 8.17 5.10 -2.61
N TYR A 502 8.70 6.16 -3.22
CA TYR A 502 8.54 6.42 -4.65
C TYR A 502 8.93 5.17 -5.46
N PRO A 503 8.12 4.73 -6.45
CA PRO A 503 8.38 3.50 -7.20
C PRO A 503 9.76 3.43 -7.86
N ASN A 504 10.29 4.56 -8.33
CA ASN A 504 11.61 4.64 -8.97
C ASN A 504 12.79 4.49 -8.00
N SER A 505 12.55 4.47 -6.67
CA SER A 505 13.58 4.25 -5.65
C SER A 505 13.85 2.77 -5.36
N ARG A 506 12.95 1.87 -5.80
CA ARG A 506 12.92 0.47 -5.34
C ARG A 506 13.97 -0.42 -6.00
N GLU A 507 14.38 -0.12 -7.23
CA GLU A 507 15.34 -0.94 -7.99
C GLU A 507 16.66 -1.09 -7.23
N ALA A 508 17.13 -2.33 -7.10
CA ALA A 508 18.15 -2.70 -6.13
C ALA A 508 19.52 -2.05 -6.42
N ASN A 509 19.93 -1.95 -7.70
CA ASN A 509 21.20 -1.34 -8.07
C ASN A 509 21.19 0.17 -7.84
N TRP A 510 20.12 0.84 -8.25
CA TRP A 510 19.95 2.27 -8.01
C TRP A 510 19.94 2.57 -6.52
N ALA A 511 19.20 1.78 -5.72
CA ALA A 511 19.11 1.94 -4.27
C ALA A 511 20.47 1.77 -3.59
N VAL A 512 21.23 0.71 -3.91
CA VAL A 512 22.55 0.47 -3.28
C VAL A 512 23.59 1.51 -3.70
N ARG A 513 23.60 1.94 -4.97
CA ARG A 513 24.51 2.97 -5.49
C ARG A 513 24.25 4.34 -4.88
N ASN A 514 22.97 4.65 -4.63
CA ASN A 514 22.53 5.86 -3.93
C ASN A 514 22.34 5.67 -2.42
N LYS A 515 22.74 4.51 -1.88
CA LYS A 515 22.96 4.27 -0.44
C LYS A 515 21.68 4.31 0.41
N LEU A 516 20.52 4.02 -0.20
CA LEU A 516 19.29 3.70 0.53
C LEU A 516 19.37 2.28 1.10
N ASN A 517 18.64 2.04 2.20
CA ASN A 517 18.59 0.73 2.87
C ASN A 517 17.23 0.41 3.51
N GLY A 518 16.19 1.16 3.13
CA GLY A 518 14.83 1.03 3.66
C GLY A 518 14.04 -0.18 3.17
N VAL A 519 12.92 -0.45 3.84
CA VAL A 519 12.07 -1.64 3.62
C VAL A 519 11.48 -1.71 2.20
N GLN A 520 11.24 -0.56 1.57
CA GLN A 520 10.61 -0.45 0.25
C GLN A 520 11.55 -0.82 -0.90
N THR A 521 12.85 -0.94 -0.64
CA THR A 521 13.84 -1.30 -1.67
C THR A 521 13.83 -2.80 -1.98
N TYR A 522 14.27 -3.18 -3.18
CA TYR A 522 14.47 -4.57 -3.60
C TYR A 522 15.90 -5.08 -3.32
N LEU A 523 16.56 -4.53 -2.30
CA LEU A 523 17.91 -4.97 -1.90
C LEU A 523 17.87 -6.42 -1.39
N ASP A 524 18.76 -7.23 -1.95
CA ASP A 524 19.06 -8.60 -1.54
C ASP A 524 20.37 -8.67 -0.76
N GLU A 525 20.74 -9.86 -0.30
CA GLU A 525 21.94 -10.05 0.52
C GLU A 525 23.21 -9.62 -0.22
N GLN A 526 23.36 -9.91 -1.52
CA GLN A 526 24.55 -9.54 -2.29
C GLN A 526 24.73 -8.02 -2.39
N ARG A 527 23.64 -7.24 -2.40
CA ARG A 527 23.66 -5.77 -2.32
C ARG A 527 23.59 -5.24 -0.88
N GLY A 528 23.90 -6.08 0.10
CA GLY A 528 24.05 -5.73 1.51
C GLY A 528 22.74 -5.72 2.33
N GLY A 529 21.65 -6.22 1.76
CA GLY A 529 20.34 -6.33 2.41
C GLY A 529 19.74 -4.98 2.82
N LYS A 530 18.63 -5.03 3.54
CA LYS A 530 17.87 -3.86 3.99
C LYS A 530 17.45 -3.97 5.44
N ILE A 531 17.03 -2.84 6.01
CA ILE A 531 16.27 -2.81 7.25
C ILE A 531 14.82 -3.15 6.89
N SER A 532 14.40 -4.33 7.30
CA SER A 532 13.09 -4.94 7.03
C SER A 532 12.17 -4.83 8.25
N TYR A 533 10.88 -4.75 7.97
CA TYR A 533 9.81 -4.64 8.97
C TYR A 533 8.90 -5.88 8.91
N ARG A 534 8.46 -6.36 10.08
CA ARG A 534 7.29 -7.22 10.21
C ARG A 534 6.17 -6.43 10.86
N GLY A 535 5.10 -6.23 10.09
CA GLY A 535 4.15 -5.14 10.32
C GLY A 535 4.79 -3.80 9.96
N PHE A 536 4.10 -2.95 9.20
CA PHE A 536 4.59 -1.62 8.85
C PHE A 536 3.54 -0.61 9.30
N VAL A 537 3.60 -0.31 10.61
CA VAL A 537 2.67 0.51 11.40
C VAL A 537 1.21 0.01 11.44
N HIS A 538 0.40 0.66 12.28
CA HIS A 538 -1.03 0.38 12.49
C HIS A 538 -1.30 -1.11 12.76
N THR A 539 -0.55 -1.67 13.72
CA THR A 539 -0.46 -3.12 13.94
C THR A 539 -1.32 -3.65 15.08
N PHE A 540 -2.01 -2.79 15.83
CA PHE A 540 -2.81 -3.22 16.98
C PHE A 540 -3.86 -4.28 16.62
N ASP A 541 -4.60 -4.10 15.52
CA ASP A 541 -5.58 -5.08 15.07
C ASP A 541 -4.92 -6.38 14.59
N ALA A 542 -3.69 -6.32 14.07
CA ALA A 542 -2.96 -7.52 13.69
C ALA A 542 -2.39 -8.29 14.91
N LEU A 543 -2.05 -7.57 15.99
CA LEU A 543 -1.51 -8.14 17.23
C LEU A 543 -2.61 -8.76 18.09
N VAL A 544 -3.75 -8.08 18.21
CA VAL A 544 -4.91 -8.47 19.00
C VAL A 544 -6.18 -8.19 18.17
N PRO A 545 -6.59 -9.11 17.27
CA PRO A 545 -7.69 -8.87 16.33
C PRO A 545 -9.04 -8.63 17.00
N PRO A 546 -9.70 -7.48 16.79
CA PRO A 546 -11.02 -7.17 17.35
C PRO A 546 -12.10 -8.15 16.88
N GLU A 547 -12.01 -8.66 15.66
CA GLU A 547 -12.91 -9.68 15.13
C GLU A 547 -12.85 -10.99 15.93
N ARG A 548 -11.71 -11.26 16.58
CA ARG A 548 -11.51 -12.44 17.41
C ARG A 548 -11.93 -12.22 18.86
N TYR A 549 -11.54 -11.10 19.47
CA TYR A 549 -11.67 -10.96 20.93
C TYR A 549 -12.75 -9.97 21.39
N PHE A 550 -13.24 -9.03 20.57
CA PHE A 550 -14.07 -7.93 21.09
C PHE A 550 -15.42 -8.41 21.65
N ALA A 551 -16.06 -9.41 21.05
CA ALA A 551 -17.36 -9.91 21.48
C ALA A 551 -17.33 -10.50 22.91
N GLU A 552 -16.24 -11.19 23.24
CA GLU A 552 -16.08 -11.89 24.52
C GLU A 552 -15.29 -11.08 25.55
N HIS A 553 -14.36 -10.27 25.05
CA HIS A 553 -13.42 -9.47 25.82
C HIS A 553 -13.45 -8.01 25.35
N PRO A 554 -14.60 -7.31 25.46
CA PRO A 554 -14.68 -5.91 25.08
C PRO A 554 -13.71 -5.03 25.90
N GLU A 555 -13.31 -5.47 27.10
CA GLU A 555 -12.31 -4.82 27.97
C GLU A 555 -10.88 -4.82 27.42
N TYR A 556 -10.59 -5.60 26.37
CA TYR A 556 -9.31 -5.56 25.66
C TYR A 556 -9.16 -4.32 24.78
N TYR A 557 -10.28 -3.65 24.50
CA TYR A 557 -10.37 -2.57 23.54
C TYR A 557 -10.78 -1.27 24.23
N SER A 558 -10.80 -0.19 23.45
CA SER A 558 -10.96 1.15 23.97
C SER A 558 -12.31 1.36 24.62
N GLU A 559 -12.28 1.98 25.79
CA GLU A 559 -13.46 2.60 26.40
C GLU A 559 -13.53 4.05 25.94
N ILE A 560 -14.65 4.47 25.38
CA ILE A 560 -14.90 5.84 24.94
C ILE A 560 -16.22 6.28 25.57
N ASN A 561 -16.21 7.39 26.31
CA ASN A 561 -17.39 7.89 27.03
C ASN A 561 -18.08 6.80 27.89
N GLY A 562 -17.29 5.97 28.57
CA GLY A 562 -17.76 4.89 29.43
C GLY A 562 -18.32 3.65 28.71
N ARG A 563 -18.12 3.53 27.39
CA ARG A 563 -18.55 2.36 26.58
C ARG A 563 -17.38 1.75 25.84
N ARG A 564 -17.31 0.41 25.79
CA ARG A 564 -16.32 -0.30 24.97
C ARG A 564 -16.71 -0.22 23.50
N VAL A 565 -15.77 0.20 22.65
CA VAL A 565 -15.98 0.38 21.20
C VAL A 565 -15.20 -0.67 20.42
N GLY A 566 -15.81 -1.18 19.35
CA GLY A 566 -15.29 -2.22 18.48
C GLY A 566 -16.41 -2.91 17.70
N PRO A 567 -16.09 -3.76 16.71
CA PRO A 567 -14.74 -4.12 16.28
C PRO A 567 -14.07 -3.06 15.37
N GLN A 568 -14.84 -2.13 14.78
CA GLN A 568 -14.27 -1.05 13.96
C GLN A 568 -13.83 0.15 14.78
N HIS A 569 -12.81 0.87 14.30
CA HIS A 569 -12.33 2.15 14.82
C HIS A 569 -12.02 2.13 16.34
N THR A 570 -11.44 1.05 16.85
CA THR A 570 -11.03 0.90 18.25
C THR A 570 -9.51 0.84 18.41
N GLN A 571 -8.99 1.21 19.57
CA GLN A 571 -7.59 0.96 19.96
C GLN A 571 -7.53 -0.09 21.07
N LEU A 572 -6.34 -0.59 21.40
CA LEU A 572 -6.16 -1.53 22.52
C LEU A 572 -6.21 -0.82 23.88
N CYS A 573 -6.70 -1.53 24.89
CA CYS A 573 -6.59 -1.15 26.30
C CYS A 573 -5.18 -1.50 26.81
N LEU A 574 -4.26 -0.53 26.72
CA LEU A 574 -2.82 -0.74 26.95
C LEU A 574 -2.42 -1.03 28.41
N THR A 575 -3.36 -0.90 29.36
CA THR A 575 -3.14 -1.25 30.77
C THR A 575 -3.73 -2.62 31.15
N ASN A 576 -4.34 -3.33 30.21
CA ASN A 576 -4.89 -4.66 30.44
C ASN A 576 -3.79 -5.73 30.33
N PRO A 577 -3.54 -6.57 31.38
CA PRO A 577 -2.48 -7.56 31.37
C PRO A 577 -2.67 -8.67 30.33
N GLU A 578 -3.91 -9.06 30.01
CA GLU A 578 -4.16 -10.09 28.98
C GLU A 578 -3.86 -9.56 27.58
N VAL A 579 -4.19 -8.29 27.30
CA VAL A 579 -3.80 -7.64 26.04
C VAL A 579 -2.29 -7.63 25.87
N LEU A 580 -1.53 -7.32 26.93
CA LEU A 580 -0.07 -7.37 26.91
C LEU A 580 0.45 -8.79 26.64
N ARG A 581 -0.13 -9.81 27.29
CA ARG A 581 0.25 -11.20 27.10
C ARG A 581 0.01 -11.65 25.65
N ILE A 582 -1.17 -11.38 25.09
CA ILE A 582 -1.54 -11.75 23.72
C ILE A 582 -0.62 -11.04 22.71
N ALA A 583 -0.42 -9.72 22.86
CA ALA A 583 0.44 -8.96 21.97
C ALA A 583 1.90 -9.44 22.02
N THR A 584 2.42 -9.77 23.21
CA THR A 584 3.78 -10.32 23.36
C THR A 584 3.92 -11.65 22.61
N GLU A 585 2.94 -12.54 22.72
CA GLU A 585 2.98 -13.83 22.01
C GLU A 585 2.84 -13.63 20.49
N SER A 586 1.99 -12.70 20.05
CA SER A 586 1.89 -12.33 18.63
C SER A 586 3.23 -11.83 18.08
N VAL A 587 3.97 -11.01 18.83
CA VAL A 587 5.32 -10.57 18.44
C VAL A 587 6.31 -11.73 18.41
N ARG A 588 6.33 -12.63 19.40
CA ARG A 588 7.18 -13.84 19.35
C ARG A 588 6.89 -14.70 18.12
N ARG A 589 5.61 -14.91 17.81
CA ARG A 589 5.18 -15.62 16.60
C ARG A 589 5.68 -14.91 15.34
N TRP A 590 5.51 -13.59 15.24
CA TRP A 590 6.01 -12.81 14.11
C TRP A 590 7.52 -12.91 13.92
N ILE A 591 8.30 -12.95 15.00
CA ILE A 591 9.75 -13.16 14.92
C ILE A 591 10.09 -14.55 14.36
N ARG A 592 9.36 -15.60 14.79
CA ARG A 592 9.52 -16.96 14.25
C ARG A 592 9.15 -17.05 12.77
N GLU A 593 8.10 -16.36 12.36
CA GLU A 593 7.60 -16.32 10.97
C GLU A 593 8.43 -15.44 10.03
N SER A 594 9.19 -14.49 10.57
CA SER A 594 9.97 -13.52 9.79
C SER A 594 11.32 -13.23 10.46
N PRO A 595 12.21 -14.23 10.59
CA PRO A 595 13.49 -14.09 11.31
C PRO A 595 14.44 -13.08 10.65
N GLU A 596 14.26 -12.79 9.37
CA GLU A 596 14.99 -11.78 8.60
C GLU A 596 14.51 -10.35 8.87
N ALA A 597 13.35 -10.16 9.51
CA ALA A 597 12.89 -8.84 9.93
C ALA A 597 13.81 -8.26 11.02
N THR A 598 14.19 -7.00 10.84
CA THR A 598 15.00 -6.26 11.82
C THR A 598 14.15 -5.50 12.82
N ILE A 599 12.95 -5.09 12.41
CA ILE A 599 12.06 -4.23 13.19
C ILE A 599 10.64 -4.83 13.19
N PHE A 600 9.98 -4.81 14.35
CA PHE A 600 8.62 -5.32 14.56
C PHE A 600 7.74 -4.20 15.11
N SER A 601 6.67 -3.87 14.38
CA SER A 601 5.79 -2.76 14.76
C SER A 601 4.79 -3.15 15.83
N VAL A 602 4.81 -2.41 16.94
CA VAL A 602 3.77 -2.40 17.97
C VAL A 602 3.23 -0.98 18.06
N SER A 603 2.28 -0.65 17.20
CA SER A 603 1.81 0.73 17.05
C SER A 603 0.30 0.83 16.91
N GLN A 604 -0.22 1.96 17.40
CA GLN A 604 -1.63 2.32 17.34
C GLN A 604 -2.18 2.31 15.90
N ASN A 605 -3.46 2.00 15.76
CA ASN A 605 -4.18 2.10 14.49
C ASN A 605 -4.43 3.57 14.08
N ASP A 606 -4.81 3.80 12.84
CA ASP A 606 -4.94 5.14 12.23
C ASP A 606 -6.26 5.86 12.57
N TRP A 607 -6.54 6.07 13.86
CA TRP A 607 -7.71 6.81 14.36
C TRP A 607 -7.58 7.22 15.83
N HIS A 608 -8.38 8.20 16.26
CA HIS A 608 -8.23 8.90 17.54
C HIS A 608 -8.86 8.24 18.79
N ASN A 609 -9.52 7.08 18.66
CA ASN A 609 -10.26 6.44 19.76
C ASN A 609 -9.34 5.66 20.71
N TYR A 610 -8.43 6.32 21.42
CA TYR A 610 -7.62 5.70 22.47
C TYR A 610 -8.46 5.35 23.71
N CYS A 611 -8.04 4.35 24.49
CA CYS A 611 -8.80 3.88 25.64
C CYS A 611 -8.84 4.91 26.80
N GLU A 612 -10.03 5.33 27.19
CA GLU A 612 -10.29 6.29 28.29
C GLU A 612 -10.58 5.61 29.64
N CYS A 613 -10.40 4.29 29.74
CA CYS A 613 -10.65 3.58 31.00
C CYS A 613 -9.81 4.16 32.15
N ALA A 614 -10.30 4.03 33.39
CA ALA A 614 -9.69 4.66 34.56
C ALA A 614 -8.16 4.43 34.67
N SER A 615 -7.69 3.22 34.38
CA SER A 615 -6.26 2.86 34.42
C SER A 615 -5.43 3.55 33.34
N CYS A 616 -5.92 3.55 32.09
CA CYS A 616 -5.24 4.22 30.97
C CYS A 616 -5.18 5.74 31.20
N THR A 617 -6.30 6.33 31.62
CA THR A 617 -6.42 7.76 31.92
C THR A 617 -5.47 8.16 33.04
N ALA A 618 -5.47 7.45 34.17
CA ALA A 618 -4.57 7.75 35.29
C ALA A 618 -3.09 7.66 34.89
N LEU A 619 -2.73 6.69 34.04
CA LEU A 619 -1.36 6.56 33.54
C LEU A 619 -0.98 7.69 32.57
N ALA A 620 -1.87 8.05 31.65
CA ALA A 620 -1.67 9.17 30.72
C ALA A 620 -1.53 10.50 31.45
N GLU A 621 -2.32 10.74 32.50
CA GLU A 621 -2.22 11.95 33.35
C GLU A 621 -0.90 12.02 34.10
N LYS A 622 -0.48 10.91 34.71
CA LYS A 622 0.82 10.80 35.40
C LYS A 622 1.97 11.10 34.45
N GLU A 623 1.94 10.55 33.24
CA GLU A 623 2.95 10.78 32.20
C GLU A 623 2.79 12.14 31.50
N GLY A 624 1.62 12.79 31.62
CA GLY A 624 1.28 14.03 30.94
C GLY A 624 1.13 13.92 29.42
N SER A 625 0.93 12.70 28.91
CA SER A 625 0.77 12.36 27.48
C SER A 625 0.17 10.96 27.29
N GLN A 626 -0.61 10.75 26.22
CA GLN A 626 -1.07 9.42 25.79
C GLN A 626 0.07 8.53 25.26
N ALA A 627 1.23 9.10 24.92
CA ALA A 627 2.44 8.32 24.66
C ALA A 627 2.90 7.52 25.89
N GLY A 628 2.46 7.91 27.10
CA GLY A 628 2.78 7.23 28.35
C GLY A 628 2.32 5.76 28.34
N PRO A 629 0.99 5.49 28.33
CA PRO A 629 0.46 4.13 28.24
C PRO A 629 1.06 3.32 27.10
N LEU A 630 1.21 3.91 25.91
CA LEU A 630 1.84 3.26 24.75
C LEU A 630 3.26 2.79 25.05
N LEU A 631 4.10 3.68 25.58
CA LEU A 631 5.49 3.36 25.81
C LEU A 631 5.70 2.38 26.97
N HIS A 632 4.85 2.39 27.99
CA HIS A 632 4.84 1.34 29.02
C HIS A 632 4.53 -0.03 28.43
N PHE A 633 3.51 -0.12 27.56
CA PHE A 633 3.13 -1.36 26.88
C PHE A 633 4.24 -1.88 25.96
N VAL A 634 4.79 -1.01 25.11
CA VAL A 634 5.87 -1.34 24.18
C VAL A 634 7.14 -1.77 24.91
N ASN A 635 7.52 -1.06 25.99
CA ASN A 635 8.68 -1.43 26.80
C ASN A 635 8.51 -2.79 27.46
N ALA A 636 7.30 -3.13 27.91
CA ALA A 636 7.04 -4.44 28.52
C ALA A 636 7.21 -5.58 27.51
N ILE A 637 6.74 -5.40 26.27
CA ILE A 637 6.98 -6.37 25.19
C ILE A 637 8.47 -6.45 24.87
N ALA A 638 9.15 -5.31 24.73
CA ALA A 638 10.57 -5.25 24.43
C ALA A 638 11.44 -5.91 25.52
N ASP A 639 11.07 -5.75 26.80
CA ASP A 639 11.72 -6.40 27.93
C ASP A 639 11.48 -7.92 27.93
N ALA A 640 10.31 -8.38 27.49
CA ALA A 640 9.95 -9.79 27.46
C ALA A 640 10.68 -10.61 26.38
N ILE A 641 11.14 -9.96 25.30
CA ILE A 641 11.77 -10.66 24.16
C ILE A 641 13.29 -10.47 24.07
N LYS A 642 13.88 -9.49 24.77
CA LYS A 642 15.28 -9.08 24.55
C LYS A 642 16.33 -10.17 24.76
N ASP A 643 16.07 -11.11 25.65
CA ASP A 643 17.01 -12.20 25.95
C ASP A 643 16.93 -13.32 24.91
N GLU A 644 15.74 -13.56 24.37
CA GLU A 644 15.48 -14.52 23.29
C GLU A 644 15.92 -13.98 21.91
N TYR A 645 15.76 -12.66 21.72
CA TYR A 645 15.91 -11.99 20.42
C TYR A 645 16.68 -10.65 20.55
N PRO A 646 17.97 -10.68 20.91
CA PRO A 646 18.75 -9.48 21.25
C PRO A 646 19.02 -8.55 20.05
N ASP A 647 18.87 -9.02 18.83
CA ASP A 647 19.11 -8.27 17.59
C ASP A 647 17.84 -7.58 17.04
N LYS A 648 16.67 -7.81 17.66
CA LYS A 648 15.38 -7.31 17.16
C LYS A 648 14.96 -6.01 17.83
N ILE A 649 14.42 -5.10 17.03
CA ILE A 649 13.90 -3.80 17.49
C ILE A 649 12.38 -3.82 17.48
N ILE A 650 11.76 -3.30 18.54
CA ILE A 650 10.32 -2.99 18.54
C ILE A 650 10.15 -1.52 18.15
N ASP A 651 9.36 -1.23 17.12
CA ASP A 651 8.99 0.16 16.83
C ASP A 651 7.58 0.49 17.29
N THR A 652 7.36 1.77 17.55
CA THR A 652 6.05 2.33 17.82
C THR A 652 5.93 3.75 17.30
N LEU A 653 4.69 4.21 17.13
CA LEU A 653 4.39 5.54 16.61
C LEU A 653 4.30 6.59 17.75
N ALA A 654 4.91 7.75 17.51
CA ALA A 654 4.54 9.01 18.15
C ALA A 654 3.74 9.82 17.12
N TYR A 655 2.44 9.54 17.04
CA TYR A 655 1.55 9.96 15.96
C TYR A 655 0.22 10.45 16.54
N GLN A 656 -0.33 11.53 15.98
CA GLN A 656 -1.61 12.12 16.43
C GLN A 656 -1.62 12.32 17.97
N TYR A 657 -2.44 11.54 18.69
CA TYR A 657 -2.64 11.67 20.13
C TYR A 657 -1.41 11.22 20.96
N THR A 658 -0.48 10.45 20.39
CA THR A 658 0.78 10.03 21.06
C THR A 658 2.01 10.82 20.62
N ARG A 659 1.84 11.91 19.86
CA ARG A 659 2.97 12.71 19.35
C ARG A 659 3.82 13.32 20.47
N LYS A 660 3.19 13.79 21.55
CA LYS A 660 3.86 14.44 22.67
C LYS A 660 4.64 13.43 23.53
N PRO A 661 5.93 13.66 23.86
CA PRO A 661 6.70 12.74 24.70
C PRO A 661 6.17 12.66 26.15
N PRO A 662 6.25 11.49 26.80
CA PRO A 662 5.87 11.33 28.20
C PRO A 662 6.92 11.89 29.17
N LYS A 663 6.49 12.24 30.39
CA LYS A 663 7.34 12.86 31.41
C LYS A 663 8.34 11.89 32.03
N HIS A 664 7.93 10.66 32.35
CA HIS A 664 8.70 9.76 33.22
C HIS A 664 9.21 8.52 32.50
N VAL A 665 8.37 7.83 31.74
CA VAL A 665 8.79 6.62 31.01
C VAL A 665 9.78 6.95 29.88
N ARG A 666 10.72 6.04 29.63
CA ARG A 666 11.79 6.17 28.62
C ARG A 666 11.81 4.91 27.74
N PRO A 667 12.03 5.01 26.42
CA PRO A 667 12.15 3.83 25.55
C PRO A 667 13.30 2.92 25.97
N ARG A 668 13.12 1.60 25.84
CA ARG A 668 14.23 0.64 26.01
C ARG A 668 15.28 0.74 24.90
N PRO A 669 16.51 0.23 25.10
CA PRO A 669 17.55 0.23 24.06
C PRO A 669 17.18 -0.49 22.76
N ASN A 670 16.24 -1.45 22.81
CA ASN A 670 15.68 -2.16 21.66
C ASN A 670 14.32 -1.60 21.20
N VAL A 671 13.96 -0.37 21.60
CA VAL A 671 12.74 0.32 21.14
C VAL A 671 13.10 1.50 20.25
N ALA A 672 12.47 1.57 19.07
CA ALA A 672 12.49 2.74 18.20
C ALA A 672 11.17 3.50 18.33
N VAL A 673 11.24 4.83 18.51
CA VAL A 673 10.04 5.69 18.46
C VAL A 673 10.03 6.40 17.12
N ARG A 674 8.94 6.30 16.38
CA ARG A 674 8.77 6.94 15.08
C ARG A 674 7.84 8.14 15.18
N LEU A 675 8.39 9.33 15.11
CA LEU A 675 7.66 10.59 15.19
C LEU A 675 7.21 11.06 13.80
N CYS A 676 5.92 11.38 13.64
CA CYS A 676 5.35 11.81 12.36
C CYS A 676 5.23 13.34 12.26
N SER A 677 5.56 13.89 11.09
CA SER A 677 5.48 15.34 10.80
C SER A 677 4.20 15.78 10.09
N ILE A 678 3.16 14.93 10.05
CA ILE A 678 2.01 15.03 9.15
C ILE A 678 1.29 16.40 9.15
N GLU A 679 1.24 17.09 10.29
CA GLU A 679 0.57 18.40 10.42
C GLU A 679 1.46 19.59 10.07
N CYS A 680 2.71 19.37 9.64
CA CYS A 680 3.68 20.42 9.42
C CYS A 680 3.50 21.17 8.08
N CYS A 681 4.21 22.28 7.96
CA CYS A 681 4.43 22.96 6.70
C CYS A 681 5.60 22.35 5.93
N PHE A 682 5.36 21.98 4.67
CA PHE A 682 6.35 21.40 3.77
C PHE A 682 6.93 22.39 2.74
N ALA A 683 6.49 23.67 2.77
CA ALA A 683 7.04 24.74 1.94
C ALA A 683 8.19 25.52 2.62
N HIS A 684 8.25 25.48 3.96
CA HIS A 684 9.24 26.19 4.76
C HIS A 684 10.00 25.22 5.68
N PRO A 685 11.27 25.51 6.03
CA PRO A 685 12.04 24.62 6.89
C PRO A 685 11.40 24.42 8.28
N LEU A 686 11.28 23.16 8.70
CA LEU A 686 10.57 22.76 9.92
C LEU A 686 11.10 23.48 11.16
N GLY A 687 12.42 23.56 11.30
CA GLY A 687 13.07 24.12 12.49
C GLY A 687 12.94 25.63 12.66
N THR A 688 12.46 26.37 11.64
CA THR A 688 12.42 27.84 11.64
C THR A 688 11.03 28.43 11.44
N ASP A 689 10.09 27.69 10.83
CA ASP A 689 8.73 28.17 10.63
C ASP A 689 7.92 28.07 11.95
N PRO A 690 7.38 29.20 12.47
CA PRO A 690 6.55 29.20 13.69
C PRO A 690 5.32 28.30 13.61
N PHE A 691 4.81 27.99 12.41
CA PHE A 691 3.69 27.05 12.23
C PHE A 691 4.01 25.66 12.78
N ASN A 692 5.29 25.26 12.70
CA ASN A 692 5.75 23.94 13.11
C ASN A 692 6.14 23.88 14.60
N LYS A 693 5.84 24.92 15.40
CA LYS A 693 6.32 25.04 16.79
C LYS A 693 6.03 23.80 17.63
N THR A 694 4.81 23.25 17.57
CA THR A 694 4.45 22.09 18.41
C THR A 694 5.26 20.85 18.05
N PHE A 695 5.49 20.60 16.75
CA PHE A 695 6.34 19.51 16.29
C PHE A 695 7.81 19.72 16.71
N VAL A 696 8.31 20.96 16.64
CA VAL A 696 9.66 21.33 17.10
C VAL A 696 9.81 21.09 18.62
N ASP A 697 8.79 21.38 19.42
CA ASP A 697 8.78 21.08 20.84
C ASP A 697 8.78 19.55 21.09
N ASP A 698 7.96 18.81 20.34
CA ASP A 698 7.83 17.34 20.45
C ASP A 698 9.14 16.62 20.11
N ILE A 699 9.77 16.92 18.97
CA ILE A 699 11.03 16.28 18.56
C ILE A 699 12.17 16.60 19.55
N ARG A 700 12.25 17.84 20.07
CA ARG A 700 13.23 18.22 21.10
C ARG A 700 12.96 17.52 22.42
N GLY A 701 11.70 17.24 22.74
CA GLY A 701 11.33 16.47 23.92
C GLY A 701 11.71 15.00 23.77
N TRP A 702 11.40 14.37 22.64
CA TRP A 702 11.79 13.00 22.33
C TRP A 702 13.31 12.81 22.28
N ALA A 703 14.04 13.76 21.68
CA ALA A 703 15.50 13.73 21.60
C ALA A 703 16.21 13.66 22.96
N LYS A 704 15.55 14.11 24.05
CA LYS A 704 16.09 14.04 25.42
C LYS A 704 15.94 12.66 26.05
N ILE A 705 15.04 11.82 25.52
CA ILE A 705 14.60 10.59 26.19
C ILE A 705 14.74 9.33 25.34
N CYS A 706 14.87 9.47 24.02
CA CYS A 706 14.94 8.36 23.06
C CYS A 706 16.30 8.34 22.34
N ASN A 707 17.00 7.21 22.40
CA ASN A 707 18.30 7.03 21.72
C ASN A 707 18.16 6.50 20.28
N ARG A 708 16.98 6.01 19.90
CA ARG A 708 16.66 5.54 18.54
C ARG A 708 15.36 6.20 18.07
N LEU A 709 15.46 7.51 17.83
CA LEU A 709 14.34 8.29 17.30
C LEU A 709 14.34 8.17 15.78
N HIS A 710 13.26 7.65 15.23
CA HIS A 710 13.00 7.62 13.79
C HIS A 710 11.97 8.70 13.42
N ILE A 711 11.98 9.12 12.17
CA ILE A 711 11.03 10.08 11.61
C ILE A 711 10.22 9.42 10.50
N TRP A 712 8.93 9.75 10.49
CA TRP A 712 8.04 9.62 9.35
C TRP A 712 7.77 11.03 8.82
N ASP A 713 8.44 11.42 7.74
CA ASP A 713 8.29 12.71 7.06
C ASP A 713 7.53 12.53 5.73
N TYR A 714 7.02 13.62 5.17
CA TYR A 714 6.16 13.58 3.99
C TYR A 714 6.68 14.49 2.88
N VAL A 715 6.70 14.00 1.65
CA VAL A 715 7.19 14.73 0.49
C VAL A 715 6.22 14.80 -0.68
N ILE A 716 4.93 14.61 -0.40
CA ILE A 716 3.83 14.56 -1.36
C ILE A 716 2.58 15.26 -0.83
N ASP A 717 1.68 15.63 -1.74
CA ASP A 717 0.27 15.90 -1.47
C ASP A 717 -0.62 14.68 -1.78
N TYR A 718 -1.27 14.08 -0.78
CA TYR A 718 -2.09 12.86 -0.97
C TYR A 718 -3.41 13.14 -1.67
N SER A 719 -3.91 14.38 -1.58
CA SER A 719 -5.14 14.79 -2.28
C SER A 719 -4.87 15.05 -3.76
N HIS A 720 -3.63 15.45 -4.10
CA HIS A 720 -3.26 15.88 -5.44
C HIS A 720 -1.81 15.49 -5.78
N SER A 721 -1.51 14.20 -5.99
CA SER A 721 -0.12 13.69 -6.13
C SER A 721 0.67 14.23 -7.33
N ILE A 722 -0.03 14.82 -8.29
CA ILE A 722 0.55 15.43 -9.50
C ILE A 722 0.69 16.96 -9.36
N PHE A 723 -0.04 17.59 -8.42
CA PHE A 723 -0.01 19.05 -8.22
C PHE A 723 1.41 19.55 -7.85
N PRO A 724 1.83 20.77 -8.29
CA PRO A 724 3.11 21.35 -7.89
C PRO A 724 3.31 21.37 -6.36
N PHE A 725 4.32 20.64 -5.88
CA PHE A 725 4.65 20.54 -4.45
C PHE A 725 6.09 21.04 -4.19
N PRO A 726 6.32 22.37 -4.16
CA PRO A 726 7.65 22.99 -4.12
C PRO A 726 8.39 22.86 -2.78
N ASN A 727 8.79 21.64 -2.43
CA ASN A 727 9.50 21.30 -1.19
C ASN A 727 10.97 20.89 -1.40
N LEU A 728 11.53 20.97 -2.61
CA LEU A 728 12.91 20.51 -2.88
C LEU A 728 13.95 21.25 -2.05
N HIS A 729 13.71 22.54 -1.77
CA HIS A 729 14.63 23.39 -1.02
C HIS A 729 14.57 23.17 0.50
N VAL A 730 13.53 22.52 1.02
CA VAL A 730 13.40 22.25 2.47
C VAL A 730 13.95 20.88 2.88
N LEU A 731 14.12 19.94 1.95
CA LEU A 731 14.62 18.58 2.23
C LEU A 731 15.93 18.60 3.04
N LYS A 732 16.96 19.32 2.56
CA LYS A 732 18.24 19.44 3.25
C LYS A 732 18.12 20.05 4.65
N PRO A 733 17.55 21.25 4.85
CA PRO A 733 17.45 21.81 6.19
C PRO A 733 16.55 20.99 7.13
N ASN A 734 15.53 20.27 6.62
CA ASN A 734 14.70 19.36 7.41
C ASN A 734 15.48 18.12 7.87
N ILE A 735 16.16 17.41 6.97
CA ILE A 735 17.02 16.26 7.31
C ILE A 735 18.08 16.66 8.34
N GLN A 736 18.74 17.81 8.14
CA GLN A 736 19.71 18.31 9.10
C GLN A 736 19.07 18.68 10.45
N PHE A 737 17.85 19.22 10.44
CA PHE A 737 17.10 19.52 11.66
C PHE A 737 16.78 18.24 12.43
N PHE A 738 16.32 17.19 11.76
CA PHE A 738 16.07 15.88 12.37
C PHE A 738 17.33 15.32 13.02
N ILE A 739 18.45 15.25 12.29
CA ILE A 739 19.72 14.72 12.79
C ILE A 739 20.24 15.51 14.00
N ARG A 740 20.14 16.85 13.99
CA ARG A 740 20.51 17.70 15.14
C ARG A 740 19.65 17.44 16.39
N ASN A 741 18.48 16.81 16.24
CA ASN A 741 17.60 16.39 17.34
C ASN A 741 17.65 14.87 17.53
N SER A 742 18.83 14.26 17.39
CA SER A 742 19.10 12.86 17.73
C SER A 742 18.31 11.82 16.92
N VAL A 743 17.80 12.19 15.73
CA VAL A 743 17.15 11.23 14.83
C VAL A 743 18.21 10.33 14.19
N THR A 744 17.98 9.02 14.27
CA THR A 744 18.85 7.98 13.70
C THR A 744 18.24 7.29 12.47
N GLY A 745 16.96 7.53 12.17
CA GLY A 745 16.31 6.93 11.00
C GLY A 745 15.27 7.86 10.39
N ILE A 746 15.21 7.93 9.06
CA ILE A 746 14.24 8.77 8.35
C ILE A 746 13.56 7.93 7.26
N TYR A 747 12.23 8.01 7.26
CA TYR A 747 11.37 7.62 6.16
C TYR A 747 10.72 8.87 5.56
N GLU A 748 10.98 9.13 4.27
CA GLU A 748 10.34 10.19 3.49
C GLU A 748 9.20 9.55 2.66
N GLU A 749 7.98 9.62 3.17
CA GLU A 749 6.79 9.06 2.52
C GLU A 749 6.37 9.91 1.31
N ALA A 750 6.06 9.24 0.21
CA ALA A 750 5.91 9.80 -1.11
C ALA A 750 4.84 9.08 -1.95
N ASN A 751 4.91 9.19 -3.29
CA ASN A 751 3.85 8.69 -4.18
C ASN A 751 3.98 7.18 -4.40
N TYR A 752 3.80 6.38 -3.34
CA TYR A 752 3.97 4.93 -3.42
C TYR A 752 2.94 4.23 -4.29
N PHE A 753 1.80 4.88 -4.54
CA PHE A 753 0.61 4.31 -5.16
C PHE A 753 0.49 4.56 -6.68
N SER A 754 1.38 5.36 -7.28
CA SER A 754 1.40 5.61 -8.73
C SER A 754 2.77 6.10 -9.23
N THR A 755 3.06 5.95 -10.52
CA THR A 755 4.12 6.71 -11.22
C THR A 755 3.63 8.12 -11.58
N GLY A 756 4.52 8.95 -12.14
CA GLY A 756 4.21 10.30 -12.62
C GLY A 756 3.84 11.33 -11.55
N GLY A 757 4.18 11.07 -10.28
CA GLY A 757 4.10 12.08 -9.23
C GLY A 757 5.01 13.27 -9.52
N GLU A 758 4.64 14.45 -9.01
CA GLU A 758 5.36 15.68 -9.31
C GLU A 758 6.85 15.55 -8.99
N LEU A 759 7.72 15.72 -10.00
CA LEU A 759 9.19 15.67 -9.89
C LEU A 759 9.74 14.48 -9.08
N ALA A 760 9.06 13.34 -9.11
CA ALA A 760 9.37 12.17 -8.29
C ALA A 760 10.84 11.73 -8.43
N GLU A 761 11.36 11.71 -9.65
CA GLU A 761 12.73 11.27 -9.97
C GLU A 761 13.78 12.21 -9.37
N LEU A 762 13.63 13.52 -9.58
CA LEU A 762 14.55 14.53 -9.06
C LEU A 762 14.54 14.53 -7.53
N ARG A 763 13.34 14.46 -6.93
CA ARG A 763 13.19 14.45 -5.49
C ARG A 763 13.82 13.20 -4.87
N THR A 764 13.54 12.04 -5.45
CA THR A 764 14.13 10.76 -5.04
C THR A 764 15.66 10.80 -5.05
N TYR A 765 16.27 11.38 -6.09
CA TYR A 765 17.71 11.56 -6.16
C TYR A 765 18.24 12.48 -5.06
N ILE A 766 17.64 13.67 -4.87
CA ILE A 766 18.05 14.62 -3.82
C ILE A 766 17.95 14.00 -2.42
N MET A 767 16.84 13.30 -2.13
CA MET A 767 16.64 12.63 -0.85
C MET A 767 17.72 11.57 -0.61
N ALA A 768 17.96 10.68 -1.57
CA ALA A 768 18.97 9.63 -1.41
C ALA A 768 20.38 10.22 -1.15
N LYS A 769 20.75 11.28 -1.88
CA LYS A 769 22.02 11.99 -1.64
C LYS A 769 22.10 12.61 -0.24
N THR A 770 21.02 13.25 0.21
CA THR A 770 21.02 14.02 1.45
C THR A 770 20.83 13.15 2.70
N LEU A 771 20.10 12.04 2.60
CA LEU A 771 19.99 11.02 3.64
C LEU A 771 21.33 10.32 3.89
N TRP A 772 22.15 10.14 2.85
CA TRP A 772 23.51 9.63 3.02
C TRP A 772 24.47 10.69 3.58
N ASP A 773 24.50 11.87 2.96
CA ASP A 773 25.35 13.00 3.35
C ASP A 773 24.49 14.26 3.58
N PRO A 774 24.18 14.60 4.84
CA PRO A 774 23.37 15.78 5.15
C PRO A 774 24.02 17.11 4.74
N GLN A 775 25.29 17.12 4.36
CA GLN A 775 25.98 18.30 3.84
C GLN A 775 25.98 18.39 2.31
N TYR A 776 25.44 17.39 1.60
CA TYR A 776 25.44 17.34 0.14
C TYR A 776 24.93 18.63 -0.51
N ASP A 777 25.55 19.06 -1.61
CA ASP A 777 25.12 20.23 -2.37
C ASP A 777 23.89 19.88 -3.23
N THR A 778 22.70 20.18 -2.71
CA THR A 778 21.44 19.94 -3.43
C THR A 778 21.30 20.81 -4.68
N SER A 779 21.98 21.96 -4.75
CA SER A 779 22.00 22.78 -5.96
C SER A 779 22.83 22.11 -7.06
N LYS A 780 23.96 21.47 -6.70
CA LYS A 780 24.71 20.59 -7.61
C LYS A 780 23.86 19.42 -8.07
N ALA A 781 23.15 18.76 -7.14
CA ALA A 781 22.25 17.65 -7.45
C ALA A 781 21.21 18.02 -8.52
N ILE A 782 20.52 19.15 -8.33
CA ILE A 782 19.50 19.66 -9.26
C ILE A 782 20.13 19.96 -10.63
N ARG A 783 21.30 20.60 -10.66
CA ARG A 783 21.97 20.92 -11.93
C ARG A 783 22.33 19.67 -12.71
N GLU A 784 23.12 18.77 -12.10
CA GLU A 784 23.60 17.54 -12.73
C GLU A 784 22.44 16.64 -13.14
N PHE A 785 21.41 16.51 -12.29
CA PHE A 785 20.20 15.75 -12.63
C PHE A 785 19.50 16.35 -13.84
N CYS A 786 19.23 17.67 -13.84
CA CYS A 786 18.52 18.28 -14.96
C CYS A 786 19.31 18.14 -16.27
N ASP A 787 20.63 18.36 -16.24
CA ASP A 787 21.49 18.24 -17.42
C ASP A 787 21.47 16.81 -17.98
N ALA A 788 21.59 15.79 -17.13
CA ALA A 788 21.61 14.40 -17.57
C ALA A 788 20.21 13.87 -17.95
N TYR A 789 19.17 14.26 -17.22
CA TYR A 789 17.84 13.69 -17.35
C TYR A 789 16.99 14.37 -18.44
N TYR A 790 17.15 15.69 -18.63
CA TYR A 790 16.40 16.48 -19.62
C TYR A 790 17.24 16.97 -20.80
N GLY A 791 18.58 16.86 -20.77
CA GLY A 791 19.45 17.29 -21.87
C GLY A 791 19.31 18.79 -22.15
N GLU A 792 19.12 19.17 -23.41
CA GLU A 792 18.96 20.58 -23.83
C GLU A 792 17.77 21.30 -23.17
N ALA A 793 16.78 20.56 -22.66
CA ALA A 793 15.66 21.13 -21.90
C ALA A 793 16.01 21.50 -20.44
N ALA A 794 17.22 21.20 -19.95
CA ALA A 794 17.62 21.42 -18.55
C ALA A 794 17.51 22.88 -18.11
N GLY A 795 17.84 23.83 -18.99
CA GLY A 795 17.75 25.28 -18.72
C GLY A 795 16.32 25.72 -18.34
N PRO A 796 15.34 25.56 -19.24
CA PRO A 796 13.94 25.88 -18.96
C PRO A 796 13.36 25.14 -17.75
N ILE A 797 13.68 23.86 -17.57
CA ILE A 797 13.21 23.08 -16.40
C ILE A 797 13.72 23.71 -15.10
N ARG A 798 15.00 24.05 -14.99
CA ARG A 798 15.53 24.74 -13.80
C ARG A 798 14.89 26.11 -13.57
N GLN A 799 14.53 26.83 -14.62
CA GLN A 799 13.80 28.09 -14.47
C GLN A 799 12.39 27.85 -13.90
N TYR A 800 11.71 26.78 -14.32
CA TYR A 800 10.42 26.37 -13.78
C TYR A 800 10.53 26.00 -12.28
N LEU A 801 11.53 25.20 -11.90
CA LEU A 801 11.78 24.86 -10.50
C LEU A 801 11.94 26.12 -9.63
N ASN A 802 12.73 27.09 -10.10
CA ASN A 802 12.90 28.36 -9.40
C ASN A 802 11.60 29.18 -9.34
N LEU A 803 10.78 29.15 -10.39
CA LEU A 803 9.52 29.88 -10.47
C LEU A 803 8.55 29.41 -9.38
N VAL A 804 8.30 28.10 -9.28
CA VAL A 804 7.33 27.54 -8.32
C VAL A 804 7.79 27.68 -6.86
N HIS A 805 9.08 27.47 -6.58
CA HIS A 805 9.61 27.65 -5.23
C HIS A 805 9.60 29.11 -4.77
N ARG A 806 9.89 30.07 -5.66
CA ARG A 806 9.77 31.50 -5.33
C ARG A 806 8.32 31.93 -5.14
N ALA A 807 7.38 31.31 -5.86
CA ALA A 807 5.97 31.68 -5.78
C ALA A 807 5.37 31.39 -4.41
N VAL A 808 5.58 30.17 -3.87
CA VAL A 808 5.09 29.84 -2.53
C VAL A 808 5.71 30.73 -1.45
N GLN A 809 7.01 31.03 -1.57
CA GLN A 809 7.74 31.88 -0.61
C GLN A 809 7.26 33.34 -0.56
N ARG A 810 6.54 33.84 -1.58
CA ARG A 810 5.95 35.20 -1.56
C ARG A 810 4.77 35.31 -0.60
N TYR A 811 4.24 34.20 -0.12
CA TYR A 811 3.09 34.14 0.78
C TYR A 811 3.51 33.56 2.13
N PRO A 812 4.20 34.33 3.00
CA PRO A 812 4.79 33.79 4.25
C PRO A 812 3.76 33.33 5.29
N LYS A 813 2.47 33.63 5.10
CA LYS A 813 1.36 33.15 5.94
C LYS A 813 0.68 31.89 5.38
N PHE A 814 1.07 31.47 4.18
CA PHE A 814 0.56 30.25 3.56
C PHE A 814 1.46 29.09 3.98
N HIS A 815 0.85 28.02 4.48
CA HIS A 815 1.55 26.81 4.87
C HIS A 815 1.03 25.65 4.01
N MET A 816 1.93 25.05 3.24
CA MET A 816 1.63 23.90 2.40
C MET A 816 1.63 22.63 3.25
N THR A 817 0.47 21.97 3.38
CA THR A 817 0.31 20.66 4.01
C THR A 817 0.17 19.58 2.94
N ILE A 818 0.07 18.30 3.32
CA ILE A 818 -0.11 17.17 2.40
C ILE A 818 -1.55 17.04 1.84
N TRP A 819 -2.40 18.05 2.01
CA TRP A 819 -3.76 18.16 1.45
C TRP A 819 -4.01 19.58 0.90
N THR A 820 -3.00 20.17 0.28
CA THR A 820 -3.07 21.52 -0.30
C THR A 820 -3.88 21.51 -1.60
N PRO A 821 -4.94 22.31 -1.72
CA PRO A 821 -5.76 22.29 -2.93
C PRO A 821 -5.08 23.03 -4.10
N PRO A 822 -5.38 22.66 -5.37
CA PRO A 822 -4.91 23.37 -6.56
C PRO A 822 -5.33 24.85 -6.65
N THR A 823 -6.27 25.27 -5.80
CA THR A 823 -6.73 26.65 -5.63
C THR A 823 -5.88 27.47 -4.66
N ALA A 824 -4.76 26.92 -4.17
CA ALA A 824 -3.83 27.62 -3.29
C ALA A 824 -3.43 29.02 -3.82
N VAL A 825 -3.36 29.99 -2.91
CA VAL A 825 -3.19 31.43 -3.23
C VAL A 825 -1.94 31.77 -4.05
N TRP A 826 -0.91 30.94 -3.98
CA TRP A 826 0.34 31.13 -4.70
C TRP A 826 0.30 30.66 -6.15
N ILE A 827 -0.74 29.90 -6.54
CA ILE A 827 -1.00 29.53 -7.93
C ILE A 827 -1.75 30.69 -8.59
N THR A 828 -1.02 31.59 -9.25
CA THR A 828 -1.64 32.71 -10.00
C THR A 828 -1.74 32.40 -11.51
N PRO A 829 -2.64 33.06 -12.26
CA PRO A 829 -2.69 32.92 -13.72
C PRO A 829 -1.34 33.23 -14.39
N GLU A 830 -0.62 34.24 -13.91
CA GLU A 830 0.69 34.64 -14.43
C GLU A 830 1.75 33.56 -14.18
N LEU A 831 1.70 32.88 -13.03
CA LEU A 831 2.56 31.74 -12.74
C LEU A 831 2.30 30.60 -13.72
N LEU A 832 1.03 30.24 -13.94
CA LEU A 832 0.67 29.15 -14.85
C LEU A 832 1.08 29.48 -16.29
N GLN A 833 0.84 30.71 -16.75
CA GLN A 833 1.26 31.16 -18.08
C GLN A 833 2.78 31.11 -18.25
N ARG A 834 3.54 31.55 -17.24
CA ARG A 834 5.00 31.53 -17.29
C ARG A 834 5.57 30.13 -17.26
N ALA A 835 4.99 29.24 -16.45
CA ALA A 835 5.37 27.83 -16.42
C ALA A 835 5.10 27.16 -17.77
N ASP A 836 3.94 27.42 -18.37
CA ASP A 836 3.55 26.84 -19.67
C ASP A 836 4.53 27.24 -20.79
N ALA A 837 4.93 28.52 -20.84
CA ALA A 837 5.93 29.01 -21.79
C ALA A 837 7.31 28.35 -21.62
N LEU A 838 7.74 28.07 -20.38
CA LEU A 838 8.99 27.37 -20.11
C LEU A 838 8.93 25.91 -20.59
N PHE A 839 7.79 25.24 -20.43
CA PHE A 839 7.61 23.89 -20.94
C PHE A 839 7.50 23.84 -22.46
N ASP A 840 6.92 24.85 -23.11
CA ASP A 840 6.96 24.96 -24.58
C ASP A 840 8.39 25.12 -25.12
N GLU A 841 9.23 25.89 -24.43
CA GLU A 841 10.66 26.00 -24.74
C GLU A 841 11.37 24.65 -24.54
N ALA A 842 11.13 23.99 -23.41
CA ALA A 842 11.70 22.68 -23.08
C ALA A 842 11.34 21.61 -24.12
N GLU A 843 10.05 21.46 -24.45
CA GLU A 843 9.59 20.45 -25.43
C GLU A 843 10.19 20.69 -26.82
N ARG A 844 10.33 21.96 -27.22
CA ARG A 844 10.95 22.33 -28.49
C ARG A 844 12.44 21.96 -28.54
N ALA A 845 13.15 22.14 -27.43
CA ALA A 845 14.59 21.85 -27.34
C ALA A 845 14.92 20.36 -27.53
N VAL A 846 13.99 19.46 -27.17
CA VAL A 846 14.19 18.01 -27.23
C VAL A 846 13.21 17.28 -28.15
N ALA A 847 12.55 17.99 -29.07
CA ALA A 847 11.53 17.42 -29.96
C ALA A 847 12.04 16.25 -30.82
N GLY A 848 13.35 16.20 -31.09
CA GLY A 848 14.01 15.12 -31.84
C GLY A 848 14.41 13.89 -31.02
N ASP A 849 14.27 13.92 -29.69
CA ASP A 849 14.56 12.79 -28.79
C ASP A 849 13.27 12.37 -28.07
N PRO A 850 12.61 11.27 -28.50
CA PRO A 850 11.36 10.82 -27.91
C PRO A 850 11.44 10.53 -26.41
N LYS A 851 12.60 10.08 -25.91
CA LYS A 851 12.80 9.76 -24.49
C LYS A 851 12.87 11.04 -23.66
N LEU A 852 13.66 12.02 -24.10
CA LEU A 852 13.75 13.31 -23.41
C LEU A 852 12.44 14.11 -23.53
N LEU A 853 11.77 14.07 -24.68
CA LEU A 853 10.47 14.72 -24.89
C LEU A 853 9.41 14.17 -23.94
N HIS A 854 9.33 12.85 -23.78
CA HIS A 854 8.42 12.21 -22.82
C HIS A 854 8.70 12.69 -21.39
N ARG A 855 9.97 12.69 -20.95
CA ARG A 855 10.37 13.18 -19.62
C ARG A 855 9.95 14.64 -19.38
N VAL A 856 10.13 15.51 -20.37
CA VAL A 856 9.70 16.91 -20.28
C VAL A 856 8.18 17.02 -20.17
N ARG A 857 7.42 16.22 -20.92
CA ARG A 857 5.96 16.20 -20.85
C ARG A 857 5.45 15.70 -19.50
N VAL A 858 6.09 14.67 -18.92
CA VAL A 858 5.79 14.20 -17.57
C VAL A 858 6.03 15.32 -16.55
N ALA A 859 7.15 16.04 -16.66
CA ALA A 859 7.44 17.20 -15.80
C ALA A 859 6.42 18.36 -15.97
N ARG A 860 5.71 18.44 -17.10
CA ARG A 860 4.63 19.42 -17.35
C ARG A 860 3.28 19.00 -16.77
N LEU A 861 3.06 17.72 -16.47
CA LEU A 861 1.78 17.21 -15.92
C LEU A 861 1.25 18.03 -14.73
N PRO A 862 2.09 18.48 -13.76
CA PRO A 862 1.62 19.31 -12.65
C PRO A 862 0.90 20.60 -13.08
N ILE A 863 1.36 21.22 -14.17
CA ILE A 863 0.78 22.47 -14.68
C ILE A 863 -0.53 22.19 -15.42
N LEU A 864 -0.56 21.16 -16.26
CA LEU A 864 -1.79 20.72 -16.92
C LEU A 864 -2.84 20.30 -15.89
N TYR A 865 -2.46 19.50 -14.90
CA TYR A 865 -3.31 19.07 -13.80
C TYR A 865 -3.89 20.28 -13.05
N THR A 866 -3.05 21.26 -12.70
CA THR A 866 -3.49 22.46 -11.98
C THR A 866 -4.43 23.31 -12.82
N GLN A 867 -4.17 23.47 -14.12
CA GLN A 867 -5.06 24.18 -15.03
C GLN A 867 -6.42 23.49 -15.12
N ILE A 868 -6.45 22.15 -15.30
CA ILE A 868 -7.68 21.36 -15.37
C ILE A 868 -8.43 21.40 -14.03
N ALA A 869 -7.75 21.17 -12.91
CA ALA A 869 -8.36 21.10 -11.59
C ALA A 869 -8.91 22.46 -11.11
N ARG A 870 -8.37 23.57 -11.60
CA ARG A 870 -8.90 24.92 -11.33
C ARG A 870 -10.00 25.34 -12.30
N GLN A 871 -10.05 24.74 -13.48
CA GLN A 871 -11.05 25.07 -14.49
C GLN A 871 -12.27 24.18 -14.27
N GLY A 872 -13.18 24.65 -13.42
CA GLY A 872 -14.58 24.27 -13.56
C GLY A 872 -15.12 24.82 -14.89
N VAL A 873 -16.02 24.10 -15.54
CA VAL A 873 -16.83 24.71 -16.58
C VAL A 873 -17.80 25.65 -15.88
N THR A 874 -17.57 26.95 -16.03
CA THR A 874 -18.53 27.96 -15.63
C THR A 874 -19.53 28.21 -16.75
N TYR A 875 -20.73 28.61 -16.37
CA TYR A 875 -21.84 28.84 -17.27
C TYR A 875 -22.41 30.25 -17.09
N ARG A 876 -22.76 30.88 -18.21
CA ARG A 876 -23.52 32.12 -18.21
C ARG A 876 -24.99 31.83 -18.45
N GLU A 877 -25.86 32.54 -17.74
CA GLU A 877 -27.31 32.48 -17.99
C GLU A 877 -27.66 33.25 -19.26
N GLU A 878 -28.22 32.56 -20.24
CA GLU A 878 -28.76 33.10 -21.49
C GLU A 878 -30.22 32.65 -21.63
N GLY A 879 -31.13 33.43 -21.07
CA GLY A 879 -32.55 33.08 -21.00
C GLY A 879 -32.79 31.83 -20.15
N ASP A 880 -33.43 30.80 -20.71
CA ASP A 880 -33.67 29.52 -20.03
C ASP A 880 -32.56 28.50 -20.26
N THR A 881 -31.38 28.95 -20.69
CA THR A 881 -30.22 28.09 -20.97
C THR A 881 -28.99 28.63 -20.26
N LEU A 882 -28.19 27.74 -19.71
CA LEU A 882 -26.87 28.01 -19.17
C LEU A 882 -25.84 27.61 -20.23
N VAL A 883 -25.08 28.57 -20.75
CA VAL A 883 -24.10 28.35 -21.84
C VAL A 883 -22.69 28.31 -21.25
N PRO A 884 -21.86 27.30 -21.58
CA PRO A 884 -20.52 27.16 -21.03
C PRO A 884 -19.57 28.23 -21.56
N THR A 885 -18.67 28.72 -20.72
CA THR A 885 -17.78 29.84 -21.03
C THR A 885 -16.38 29.44 -21.51
N SER A 886 -16.00 28.14 -21.50
CA SER A 886 -14.60 27.71 -21.73
C SER A 886 -14.36 26.30 -22.34
N GLY A 887 -15.40 25.61 -22.85
CA GLY A 887 -15.35 24.16 -23.13
C GLY A 887 -14.21 23.62 -24.01
N THR A 888 -13.87 24.24 -25.15
CA THR A 888 -12.92 23.65 -26.13
C THR A 888 -11.45 23.74 -25.72
N GLN A 889 -11.06 24.73 -24.90
CA GLN A 889 -9.69 24.84 -24.40
C GLN A 889 -9.40 23.82 -23.30
N LEU A 890 -10.40 23.54 -22.45
CA LEU A 890 -10.29 22.55 -21.39
C LEU A 890 -10.15 21.13 -21.97
N ASP A 891 -10.94 20.77 -22.98
CA ASP A 891 -10.85 19.45 -23.64
C ASP A 891 -9.43 19.16 -24.16
N ALA A 892 -8.79 20.14 -24.81
CA ALA A 892 -7.42 19.99 -25.31
C ALA A 892 -6.38 19.79 -24.19
N LEU A 893 -6.56 20.46 -23.04
CA LEU A 893 -5.71 20.25 -21.87
C LEU A 893 -5.91 18.84 -21.29
N ILE A 894 -7.16 18.38 -21.17
CA ILE A 894 -7.47 17.04 -20.66
C ILE A 894 -6.88 15.97 -21.57
N ASP A 895 -7.02 16.11 -22.90
CA ASP A 895 -6.47 15.13 -23.85
C ASP A 895 -4.95 15.05 -23.78
N ARG A 896 -4.27 16.20 -23.73
CA ARG A 896 -2.82 16.25 -23.59
C ARG A 896 -2.34 15.64 -22.28
N PHE A 897 -3.02 15.95 -21.17
CA PHE A 897 -2.75 15.35 -19.88
C PHE A 897 -2.94 13.83 -19.92
N ALA A 898 -4.08 13.35 -20.40
CA ALA A 898 -4.42 11.93 -20.45
C ALA A 898 -3.44 11.13 -21.31
N GLN A 899 -3.02 11.68 -22.46
CA GLN A 899 -2.03 11.04 -23.32
C GLN A 899 -0.70 10.84 -22.59
N THR A 900 -0.19 11.89 -21.94
CA THR A 900 1.10 11.85 -21.25
C THR A 900 1.03 10.97 -20.00
N ALA A 901 -0.02 11.12 -19.18
CA ALA A 901 -0.22 10.34 -17.96
C ALA A 901 -0.32 8.84 -18.26
N ARG A 902 -1.06 8.45 -19.31
CA ARG A 902 -1.14 7.05 -19.74
C ARG A 902 0.19 6.51 -20.28
N ALA A 903 0.93 7.32 -21.04
CA ALA A 903 2.26 6.93 -21.54
C ALA A 903 3.28 6.71 -20.39
N GLU A 904 3.16 7.47 -19.30
CA GLU A 904 3.98 7.31 -18.08
C GLU A 904 3.49 6.18 -17.16
N GLY A 905 2.30 5.62 -17.41
CA GLY A 905 1.71 4.58 -16.57
C GLY A 905 1.09 5.09 -15.26
N VAL A 906 0.68 6.36 -15.21
CA VAL A 906 -0.02 6.95 -14.06
C VAL A 906 -1.32 6.17 -13.83
N SER A 907 -1.46 5.56 -12.66
CA SER A 907 -2.64 4.77 -12.28
C SER A 907 -3.60 5.54 -11.38
N LYS A 908 -3.09 6.50 -10.62
CA LYS A 908 -3.84 7.30 -9.65
C LYS A 908 -3.36 8.77 -9.63
N VAL A 909 -4.29 9.68 -9.36
CA VAL A 909 -4.03 11.12 -9.20
C VAL A 909 -4.08 11.59 -7.75
N SER A 910 -4.55 10.71 -6.85
CA SER A 910 -4.57 10.85 -5.40
C SER A 910 -4.65 9.45 -4.79
N GLU A 911 -4.43 9.32 -3.49
CA GLU A 911 -4.39 8.01 -2.82
C GLU A 911 -5.69 7.20 -3.02
N GLY A 912 -6.83 7.91 -2.97
CA GLY A 912 -8.17 7.35 -3.13
C GLY A 912 -8.79 7.41 -4.53
N THR A 913 -8.14 8.02 -5.54
CA THR A 913 -8.76 8.22 -6.87
C THR A 913 -7.87 7.75 -8.03
N SER A 914 -8.38 6.82 -8.83
CA SER A 914 -7.71 6.36 -10.06
C SER A 914 -7.72 7.42 -11.16
N LEU A 915 -6.75 7.34 -12.08
CA LEU A 915 -6.65 8.25 -13.22
C LEU A 915 -7.94 8.25 -14.06
N ASP A 916 -8.47 7.08 -14.40
CA ASP A 916 -9.67 6.98 -15.25
C ASP A 916 -10.95 7.45 -14.54
N VAL A 917 -11.06 7.24 -13.22
CA VAL A 917 -12.18 7.80 -12.43
C VAL A 917 -12.09 9.33 -12.37
N TRP A 918 -10.89 9.89 -12.23
CA TRP A 918 -10.72 11.33 -12.26
C TRP A 918 -11.05 11.90 -13.65
N LEU A 919 -10.48 11.31 -14.72
CA LEU A 919 -10.73 11.74 -16.10
C LEU A 919 -12.21 11.69 -16.50
N SER A 920 -12.96 10.68 -16.03
CA SER A 920 -14.39 10.54 -16.34
C SER A 920 -15.27 11.56 -15.62
N ARG A 921 -14.79 12.13 -14.50
CA ARG A 921 -15.48 13.18 -13.74
C ARG A 921 -15.20 14.58 -14.28
N LEU A 922 -14.21 14.74 -15.17
CA LEU A 922 -13.88 16.04 -15.72
C LEU A 922 -14.96 16.49 -16.71
N PRO A 923 -15.38 17.77 -16.65
CA PRO A 923 -16.42 18.29 -17.52
C PRO A 923 -15.89 18.42 -18.95
N ARG A 924 -16.11 17.39 -19.77
CA ARG A 924 -15.78 17.40 -21.22
C ARG A 924 -16.95 17.88 -22.05
N GLY A 925 -16.66 18.60 -23.14
CA GLY A 925 -17.65 18.93 -24.16
C GLY A 925 -18.93 19.52 -23.59
N SER A 926 -18.82 20.48 -22.68
CA SER A 926 -19.97 21.02 -21.96
C SER A 926 -21.00 21.55 -22.95
N ALA A 927 -22.21 20.98 -22.89
CA ALA A 927 -23.35 21.42 -23.69
C ALA A 927 -24.10 22.52 -22.93
N PRO A 928 -24.82 23.40 -23.63
CA PRO A 928 -25.78 24.28 -22.99
C PRO A 928 -26.77 23.49 -22.14
N VAL A 929 -27.01 23.93 -20.90
CA VAL A 929 -27.89 23.26 -19.94
C VAL A 929 -29.21 24.00 -19.87
N ARG A 930 -30.32 23.32 -20.13
CA ARG A 930 -31.65 23.93 -20.06
C ARG A 930 -32.15 24.01 -18.60
N LEU A 931 -32.63 25.18 -18.22
CA LEU A 931 -33.30 25.42 -16.94
C LEU A 931 -34.79 25.07 -17.04
N VAL A 932 -35.33 24.52 -15.96
CA VAL A 932 -36.78 24.49 -15.73
C VAL A 932 -37.12 25.62 -14.78
N ARG A 933 -37.88 26.62 -15.26
CA ARG A 933 -38.33 27.74 -14.43
C ARG A 933 -39.73 27.50 -13.89
N LEU A 934 -39.88 27.68 -12.59
CA LEU A 934 -41.18 27.76 -11.91
C LEU A 934 -41.33 29.15 -11.31
N ARG A 935 -42.49 29.78 -11.43
CA ARG A 935 -42.72 31.13 -10.91
C ARG A 935 -44.14 31.33 -10.40
N ASN A 936 -44.26 32.11 -9.33
CA ASN A 936 -45.51 32.72 -8.89
C ASN A 936 -45.27 34.23 -8.63
N ALA A 937 -46.20 34.91 -7.96
CA ALA A 937 -46.06 36.35 -7.69
C ALA A 937 -44.90 36.70 -6.72
N ALA A 938 -44.37 35.73 -5.96
CA ALA A 938 -43.42 35.97 -4.87
C ALA A 938 -42.08 35.22 -5.00
N LEU A 939 -42.04 34.08 -5.70
CA LEU A 939 -40.86 33.23 -5.89
C LEU A 939 -40.64 32.90 -7.37
N GLU A 940 -39.35 32.85 -7.75
CA GLU A 940 -38.89 32.20 -8.97
C GLU A 940 -37.88 31.09 -8.61
N LEU A 941 -38.12 29.87 -9.09
CA LEU A 941 -37.19 28.74 -8.98
C LEU A 941 -36.57 28.44 -10.34
N SER A 942 -35.28 28.14 -10.35
CA SER A 942 -34.57 27.61 -11.50
C SER A 942 -34.03 26.24 -11.15
N LEU A 943 -34.61 25.19 -11.74
CA LEU A 943 -34.22 23.81 -11.53
C LEU A 943 -33.21 23.37 -12.61
N LEU A 944 -32.29 22.49 -12.24
CA LEU A 944 -31.34 21.84 -13.14
C LEU A 944 -31.62 20.33 -13.24
N PRO A 945 -32.50 19.88 -14.15
CA PRO A 945 -32.79 18.46 -14.33
C PRO A 945 -31.53 17.63 -14.60
N SER A 946 -30.60 18.13 -15.41
CA SER A 946 -29.37 17.41 -15.78
C SER A 946 -28.33 17.29 -14.66
N HIS A 947 -28.49 17.97 -13.53
CA HIS A 947 -27.52 18.00 -12.43
C HIS A 947 -28.21 17.66 -11.11
N GLY A 948 -28.76 16.46 -11.02
CA GLY A 948 -29.42 15.98 -9.81
C GLY A 948 -30.81 16.57 -9.57
N GLY A 949 -31.44 17.23 -10.55
CA GLY A 949 -32.74 17.88 -10.36
C GLY A 949 -32.76 18.98 -9.29
N ARG A 950 -31.60 19.58 -8.99
CA ARG A 950 -31.42 20.57 -7.91
C ARG A 950 -32.17 21.87 -8.15
N ILE A 951 -32.52 22.58 -7.07
CA ILE A 951 -32.88 24.01 -7.17
C ILE A 951 -31.56 24.78 -7.20
N TRP A 952 -31.19 25.26 -8.38
CA TRP A 952 -29.96 26.01 -8.58
C TRP A 952 -30.12 27.47 -8.14
N ARG A 953 -31.30 28.06 -8.38
CA ARG A 953 -31.66 29.39 -7.89
C ARG A 953 -33.07 29.37 -7.31
N MET A 954 -33.23 30.01 -6.16
CA MET A 954 -34.52 30.39 -5.58
C MET A 954 -34.47 31.89 -5.31
N ARG A 955 -35.27 32.67 -6.03
CA ARG A 955 -35.29 34.13 -5.94
C ARG A 955 -36.56 34.61 -5.28
N TYR A 956 -36.42 35.42 -4.23
CA TYR A 956 -37.51 36.13 -3.60
C TYR A 956 -37.77 37.44 -4.33
N LEU A 957 -38.84 37.44 -5.15
CA LEU A 957 -39.15 38.52 -6.08
C LEU A 957 -39.42 39.87 -5.39
N PRO A 958 -40.14 39.95 -4.24
CA PRO A 958 -40.41 41.22 -3.57
C PRO A 958 -39.16 42.01 -3.13
N LYS A 959 -38.04 41.32 -2.84
CA LYS A 959 -36.75 41.95 -2.50
C LYS A 959 -35.71 41.82 -3.62
N GLY A 960 -36.05 41.15 -4.74
CA GLY A 960 -35.12 40.85 -5.82
C GLY A 960 -33.90 40.01 -5.42
N LYS A 961 -33.97 39.26 -4.31
CA LYS A 961 -32.82 38.59 -3.65
C LYS A 961 -32.81 37.08 -3.92
N ASP A 962 -31.64 36.53 -4.20
CA ASP A 962 -31.43 35.07 -4.22
C ASP A 962 -31.31 34.51 -2.79
N LEU A 963 -32.01 33.41 -2.53
CA LEU A 963 -32.05 32.74 -1.23
C LEU A 963 -31.12 31.53 -1.15
N ILE A 964 -30.75 30.97 -2.30
CA ILE A 964 -29.87 29.82 -2.43
C ILE A 964 -28.49 30.28 -2.87
N LYS A 965 -27.44 29.77 -2.22
CA LYS A 965 -26.05 30.06 -2.54
C LYS A 965 -25.69 29.42 -3.89
N ARG A 966 -25.21 30.25 -4.79
CA ARG A 966 -24.52 29.87 -6.04
C ARG A 966 -23.05 30.29 -5.96
N TYR A 967 -22.19 29.59 -6.69
CA TYR A 967 -20.76 29.90 -6.77
C TYR A 967 -20.43 30.44 -8.16
N GLY A 968 -19.63 31.51 -8.20
CA GLY A 968 -19.31 32.26 -9.41
C GLY A 968 -19.99 33.62 -9.48
N THR A 969 -20.00 34.21 -10.66
CA THR A 969 -20.56 35.54 -10.94
C THR A 969 -21.36 35.50 -12.25
N GLU A 970 -22.00 36.62 -12.63
CA GLU A 970 -22.67 36.76 -13.93
C GLU A 970 -21.74 36.49 -15.12
N GLU A 971 -20.42 36.58 -14.94
CA GLU A 971 -19.45 36.23 -15.98
C GLU A 971 -19.34 34.70 -16.19
N GLY A 972 -19.70 33.91 -15.17
CA GLY A 972 -19.71 32.46 -15.16
C GLY A 972 -20.00 31.87 -13.76
N PHE A 973 -20.98 30.98 -13.67
CA PHE A 973 -21.37 30.25 -12.47
C PHE A 973 -21.04 28.76 -12.56
N GLU A 974 -20.75 28.13 -11.42
CA GLU A 974 -20.62 26.69 -11.29
C GLU A 974 -22.01 26.05 -11.07
N LEU A 975 -22.23 24.85 -11.65
CA LEU A 975 -23.55 24.17 -11.58
C LEU A 975 -23.69 23.21 -10.40
N VAL A 976 -22.59 22.63 -9.94
CA VAL A 976 -22.56 21.53 -8.96
C VAL A 976 -22.13 21.96 -7.55
N GLU A 977 -21.70 23.21 -7.39
CA GLU A 977 -21.34 23.80 -6.11
C GLU A 977 -22.48 24.69 -5.60
N GLY A 978 -22.96 24.44 -4.37
CA GLY A 978 -24.13 25.09 -3.79
C GLY A 978 -25.47 24.50 -4.26
N GLY A 979 -26.56 25.27 -4.12
CA GLY A 979 -27.90 24.82 -4.50
C GLY A 979 -28.72 24.17 -3.38
N TYR A 980 -29.90 23.67 -3.76
CA TYR A 980 -30.72 22.71 -3.00
C TYR A 980 -30.56 21.32 -3.61
N GLU A 981 -30.05 20.37 -2.84
CA GLU A 981 -29.81 18.99 -3.26
C GLU A 981 -30.61 18.00 -2.41
N GLU A 982 -30.86 16.82 -2.96
CA GLU A 982 -31.35 15.68 -2.18
C GLU A 982 -30.67 14.39 -2.61
N TYR A 983 -30.55 13.45 -1.67
CA TYR A 983 -29.87 12.17 -1.85
C TYR A 983 -30.81 11.01 -1.52
N SER A 984 -30.55 9.84 -2.10
CA SER A 984 -31.31 8.61 -1.84
C SER A 984 -30.84 7.81 -0.62
N GLY A 985 -29.96 8.38 0.20
CA GLY A 985 -29.44 7.79 1.44
C GLY A 985 -28.79 8.83 2.36
N SER A 986 -28.34 8.40 3.54
CA SER A 986 -27.80 9.30 4.58
C SER A 986 -26.40 9.84 4.28
N GLY A 987 -25.62 9.16 3.44
CA GLY A 987 -24.26 9.58 3.04
C GLY A 987 -24.24 10.90 2.28
N TYR A 988 -23.23 11.75 2.54
CA TYR A 988 -23.05 13.00 1.80
C TYR A 988 -22.80 12.69 0.32
N ARG A 989 -23.58 13.32 -0.58
CA ARG A 989 -23.57 13.05 -2.03
C ARG A 989 -23.77 11.56 -2.39
N ALA A 990 -24.59 10.84 -1.61
CA ALA A 990 -25.14 9.55 -2.04
C ALA A 990 -25.98 9.70 -3.34
N PRO A 991 -26.21 8.62 -4.12
CA PRO A 991 -26.87 8.71 -5.42
C PRO A 991 -28.17 9.54 -5.41
N GLY A 992 -28.39 10.31 -6.47
CA GLY A 992 -29.52 11.24 -6.62
C GLY A 992 -29.10 12.71 -6.76
N TRP A 993 -27.88 13.07 -6.34
CA TRP A 993 -27.40 14.45 -6.27
C TRP A 993 -26.85 15.02 -7.59
N SER A 994 -26.43 14.17 -8.53
CA SER A 994 -25.70 14.59 -9.75
C SER A 994 -26.27 14.02 -11.06
N GLU A 995 -27.09 12.98 -10.95
CA GLU A 995 -27.66 12.25 -12.07
C GLU A 995 -28.63 13.12 -12.89
N ALA A 996 -28.78 12.80 -14.17
CA ALA A 996 -29.73 13.50 -15.03
C ALA A 996 -31.16 13.00 -14.77
N TYR A 997 -32.06 13.93 -14.47
CA TYR A 997 -33.48 13.68 -14.29
C TYR A 997 -34.26 14.03 -15.56
N THR A 998 -35.24 13.19 -15.87
CA THR A 998 -36.24 13.46 -16.90
C THR A 998 -37.36 14.30 -16.29
N VAL A 999 -37.73 15.40 -16.96
CA VAL A 999 -38.92 16.18 -16.62
C VAL A 999 -40.14 15.45 -17.15
N THR A 1000 -40.96 14.88 -16.28
CA THR A 1000 -42.17 14.12 -16.67
C THR A 1000 -43.42 14.99 -16.70
N GLU A 1001 -43.46 16.04 -15.87
CA GLU A 1001 -44.53 17.02 -15.83
C GLU A 1001 -43.95 18.41 -15.58
N GLN A 1002 -44.50 19.43 -16.25
CA GLN A 1002 -44.15 20.82 -16.02
C GLN A 1002 -45.37 21.73 -16.22
N THR A 1003 -45.59 22.62 -15.27
CA THR A 1003 -46.48 23.78 -15.38
C THR A 1003 -45.68 25.05 -15.06
N GLU A 1004 -46.31 26.22 -15.08
CA GLU A 1004 -45.66 27.46 -14.62
C GLU A 1004 -45.30 27.43 -13.13
N ARG A 1005 -45.98 26.62 -12.32
CA ARG A 1005 -45.81 26.57 -10.85
C ARG A 1005 -45.35 25.23 -10.29
N SER A 1006 -45.27 24.19 -11.11
CA SER A 1006 -44.84 22.86 -10.65
C SER A 1006 -43.99 22.12 -11.66
N ALA A 1007 -43.09 21.26 -11.18
CA ALA A 1007 -42.38 20.28 -12.02
C ALA A 1007 -42.20 18.96 -11.29
N THR A 1008 -42.34 17.86 -12.03
CA THR A 1008 -42.00 16.51 -11.57
C THR A 1008 -40.77 16.02 -12.34
N LEU A 1009 -39.75 15.59 -11.60
CA LEU A 1009 -38.48 15.08 -12.11
C LEU A 1009 -38.31 13.62 -11.69
N GLU A 1010 -37.84 12.75 -12.59
CA GLU A 1010 -37.52 11.35 -12.26
C GLU A 1010 -36.13 10.91 -12.75
N ALA A 1011 -35.44 10.08 -11.97
CA ALA A 1011 -34.19 9.44 -12.36
C ALA A 1011 -34.08 8.02 -11.81
N THR A 1012 -33.45 7.13 -12.58
CA THR A 1012 -32.97 5.83 -12.09
C THR A 1012 -31.53 6.00 -11.63
N LEU A 1013 -31.25 5.60 -10.39
CA LEU A 1013 -29.99 5.86 -9.72
C LEU A 1013 -29.05 4.66 -9.79
N PRO A 1014 -27.71 4.87 -9.74
CA PRO A 1014 -26.71 3.80 -9.75
C PRO A 1014 -26.85 2.74 -8.64
N ASN A 1015 -27.49 3.07 -7.52
CA ASN A 1015 -27.77 2.13 -6.43
C ASN A 1015 -29.03 1.26 -6.66
N GLY A 1016 -29.62 1.30 -7.87
CA GLY A 1016 -30.80 0.49 -8.23
C GLY A 1016 -32.14 1.07 -7.77
N LEU A 1017 -32.12 2.24 -7.13
CA LEU A 1017 -33.32 2.96 -6.71
C LEU A 1017 -33.81 3.91 -7.81
N LYS A 1018 -35.10 4.17 -7.85
CA LYS A 1018 -35.70 5.25 -8.65
C LYS A 1018 -36.06 6.40 -7.72
N MET A 1019 -35.62 7.62 -8.05
CA MET A 1019 -35.99 8.83 -7.32
C MET A 1019 -36.93 9.69 -8.14
N VAL A 1020 -38.03 10.13 -7.53
CA VAL A 1020 -39.01 11.06 -8.11
C VAL A 1020 -39.14 12.26 -7.20
N ARG A 1021 -39.04 13.47 -7.75
CA ARG A 1021 -39.15 14.73 -7.01
C ARG A 1021 -40.19 15.61 -7.63
N ARG A 1022 -41.03 16.22 -6.80
CA ARG A 1022 -42.04 17.16 -7.22
C ARG A 1022 -41.85 18.48 -6.49
N PHE A 1023 -41.68 19.56 -7.25
CA PHE A 1023 -41.59 20.93 -6.76
C PHE A 1023 -42.89 21.65 -7.08
N GLU A 1024 -43.49 22.31 -6.09
CA GLU A 1024 -44.78 23.00 -6.24
C GLU A 1024 -44.77 24.35 -5.54
N LEU A 1025 -44.93 25.42 -6.32
CA LEU A 1025 -45.14 26.77 -5.80
C LEU A 1025 -46.61 26.99 -5.44
N ASP A 1026 -46.83 27.57 -4.26
CA ASP A 1026 -48.15 28.08 -3.88
C ASP A 1026 -48.66 29.10 -4.92
N ALA A 1027 -49.98 29.28 -5.01
CA ALA A 1027 -50.55 30.22 -5.98
C ALA A 1027 -50.17 31.68 -5.68
N GLU A 1028 -50.07 32.05 -4.40
CA GLU A 1028 -49.94 33.45 -3.97
C GLU A 1028 -48.84 33.65 -2.92
N LYS A 1029 -48.59 32.65 -2.07
CA LYS A 1029 -47.62 32.74 -0.98
C LYS A 1029 -46.19 32.53 -1.49
N PRO A 1030 -45.18 33.10 -0.80
CA PRO A 1030 -43.78 32.79 -1.04
C PRO A 1030 -43.41 31.41 -0.47
N GLU A 1031 -44.06 30.37 -0.99
CA GLU A 1031 -43.98 29.01 -0.48
C GLU A 1031 -43.68 28.02 -1.60
N VAL A 1032 -42.76 27.09 -1.35
CA VAL A 1032 -42.49 25.92 -2.19
C VAL A 1032 -42.63 24.64 -1.38
N ARG A 1033 -43.48 23.73 -1.84
CA ARG A 1033 -43.56 22.36 -1.34
C ARG A 1033 -42.69 21.46 -2.20
N ILE A 1034 -41.92 20.60 -1.55
CA ILE A 1034 -41.05 19.62 -2.20
C ILE A 1034 -41.45 18.24 -1.66
N THR A 1035 -41.77 17.33 -2.58
CA THR A 1035 -42.12 15.94 -2.25
C THR A 1035 -41.18 15.02 -3.02
N SER A 1036 -40.43 14.21 -2.29
CA SER A 1036 -39.40 13.35 -2.86
C SER A 1036 -39.59 11.92 -2.41
N SER A 1037 -39.62 11.02 -3.39
CA SER A 1037 -39.88 9.60 -3.20
C SER A 1037 -38.74 8.77 -3.77
N VAL A 1038 -38.35 7.74 -3.04
CA VAL A 1038 -37.34 6.77 -3.44
C VAL A 1038 -37.97 5.39 -3.46
N THR A 1039 -38.00 4.76 -4.63
CA THR A 1039 -38.60 3.44 -4.87
C THR A 1039 -37.51 2.44 -5.21
N ASN A 1040 -37.54 1.26 -4.59
CA ASN A 1040 -36.68 0.16 -5.01
C ASN A 1040 -37.25 -0.50 -6.27
N THR A 1041 -36.62 -0.29 -7.42
CA THR A 1041 -37.02 -0.90 -8.70
C THR A 1041 -36.28 -2.19 -9.02
N GLY A 1042 -35.37 -2.62 -8.14
CA GLY A 1042 -34.60 -3.85 -8.27
C GLY A 1042 -35.37 -5.09 -7.79
N THR A 1043 -34.66 -6.22 -7.72
CA THR A 1043 -35.21 -7.53 -7.31
C THR A 1043 -34.81 -7.95 -5.90
N GLN A 1044 -33.94 -7.19 -5.23
CA GLN A 1044 -33.45 -7.44 -3.87
C GLN A 1044 -33.81 -6.28 -2.94
N ASN A 1045 -33.79 -6.50 -1.63
CA ASN A 1045 -33.96 -5.44 -0.65
C ASN A 1045 -32.77 -4.46 -0.70
N THR A 1046 -33.04 -3.16 -0.66
CA THR A 1046 -32.01 -2.10 -0.77
C THR A 1046 -32.25 -1.03 0.29
N GLN A 1047 -31.21 -0.50 0.93
CA GLN A 1047 -31.35 0.65 1.83
C GLN A 1047 -31.75 1.90 1.04
N GLY A 1048 -32.73 2.64 1.53
CA GLY A 1048 -33.15 3.90 0.92
C GLY A 1048 -33.74 4.87 1.93
N GLY A 1049 -33.48 6.15 1.71
CA GLY A 1049 -34.01 7.27 2.49
C GLY A 1049 -33.89 8.56 1.69
N VAL A 1050 -34.46 9.66 2.17
CA VAL A 1050 -34.29 10.98 1.55
C VAL A 1050 -33.48 11.86 2.49
N ARG A 1051 -32.29 12.29 2.07
CA ARG A 1051 -31.55 13.36 2.74
C ARG A 1051 -31.72 14.66 1.97
N VAL A 1052 -32.09 15.72 2.66
CA VAL A 1052 -32.27 17.07 2.12
C VAL A 1052 -31.08 17.93 2.49
N HIS A 1053 -30.44 18.55 1.50
CA HIS A 1053 -29.21 19.34 1.66
C HIS A 1053 -29.34 20.71 0.97
N PRO A 1054 -29.92 21.73 1.63
CA PRO A 1054 -30.00 23.09 1.11
C PRO A 1054 -28.75 23.89 1.46
N SER A 1055 -28.36 24.82 0.57
CA SER A 1055 -27.34 25.83 0.83
C SER A 1055 -27.95 27.23 0.77
N PHE A 1056 -28.40 27.78 1.90
CA PHE A 1056 -29.01 29.10 1.94
C PHE A 1056 -27.96 30.22 1.95
N LEU A 1057 -28.16 31.25 1.14
CA LEU A 1057 -27.34 32.46 1.12
C LEU A 1057 -27.72 33.37 2.29
N VAL A 1058 -26.74 33.71 3.13
CA VAL A 1058 -26.91 34.65 4.25
C VAL A 1058 -25.88 35.77 4.14
N SER A 1059 -26.25 37.02 4.42
CA SER A 1059 -25.35 38.16 4.25
C SER A 1059 -24.24 38.21 5.30
N ASP A 1060 -24.55 37.84 6.54
CA ASP A 1060 -23.58 37.80 7.62
C ASP A 1060 -23.96 36.73 8.65
N THR A 1061 -23.21 35.62 8.65
CA THR A 1061 -23.40 34.52 9.62
C THR A 1061 -23.32 34.98 11.08
N GLN A 1062 -22.62 36.08 11.39
CA GLN A 1062 -22.53 36.62 12.75
C GLN A 1062 -23.84 37.30 13.21
N LYS A 1063 -24.73 37.61 12.26
CA LYS A 1063 -26.08 38.16 12.45
C LYS A 1063 -27.18 37.21 12.01
N THR A 1064 -26.86 35.93 11.83
CA THR A 1064 -27.82 34.89 11.51
C THR A 1064 -28.16 34.09 12.75
N THR A 1065 -29.45 33.75 12.90
CA THR A 1065 -29.93 32.82 13.93
C THR A 1065 -30.73 31.69 13.30
N VAL A 1066 -30.67 30.49 13.88
CA VAL A 1066 -31.53 29.37 13.51
C VAL A 1066 -32.52 29.11 14.64
N TRP A 1067 -33.80 29.07 14.30
CA TRP A 1067 -34.89 28.90 15.26
C TRP A 1067 -35.46 27.49 15.08
N CYS A 1068 -35.46 26.69 16.13
CA CYS A 1068 -35.97 25.31 16.13
C CYS A 1068 -37.23 25.23 17.00
N ARG A 1069 -38.33 24.70 16.46
CA ARG A 1069 -39.59 24.54 17.19
C ARG A 1069 -39.45 23.39 18.19
N LYS A 1070 -39.85 23.59 19.43
CA LYS A 1070 -39.88 22.55 20.48
C LYS A 1070 -41.24 21.84 20.50
N PRO A 1071 -41.33 20.63 21.10
CA PRO A 1071 -42.60 19.91 21.27
C PRO A 1071 -43.67 20.69 22.07
N ASP A 1072 -43.25 21.61 22.95
CA ASP A 1072 -44.14 22.49 23.72
C ASP A 1072 -44.66 23.70 22.92
N GLY A 1073 -44.27 23.83 21.66
CA GLY A 1073 -44.62 24.94 20.78
C GLY A 1073 -43.76 26.19 20.93
N SER A 1074 -42.75 26.20 21.80
CA SER A 1074 -41.81 27.32 21.90
C SER A 1074 -40.69 27.25 20.85
N TRP A 1075 -40.01 28.37 20.60
CA TRP A 1075 -38.84 28.44 19.71
C TRP A 1075 -37.53 28.44 20.50
N GLN A 1076 -36.64 27.50 20.20
CA GLN A 1076 -35.23 27.55 20.61
C GLN A 1076 -34.40 28.30 19.59
N ARG A 1077 -33.55 29.22 20.03
CA ARG A 1077 -32.69 30.02 19.14
C ARG A 1077 -31.23 29.62 19.25
N HIS A 1078 -30.62 29.35 18.12
CA HIS A 1078 -29.19 29.08 17.96
C HIS A 1078 -28.55 30.26 17.23
N ARG A 1079 -27.64 30.97 17.89
CA ARG A 1079 -26.89 32.07 17.26
C ARG A 1079 -25.67 31.49 16.53
N LEU A 1080 -25.50 31.84 15.27
CA LEU A 1080 -24.41 31.31 14.44
C LEU A 1080 -23.07 32.07 14.60
N ALA A 1081 -23.05 33.12 15.43
CA ALA A 1081 -21.85 33.91 15.68
C ALA A 1081 -20.79 33.11 16.46
N VAL A 1082 -19.54 33.09 15.95
CA VAL A 1082 -18.40 32.39 16.57
C VAL A 1082 -17.21 33.34 16.64
N ALA A 1083 -17.02 33.97 17.81
CA ALA A 1083 -16.05 35.06 17.98
C ALA A 1083 -14.58 34.67 17.72
N LYS A 1084 -14.21 33.41 17.97
CA LYS A 1084 -12.82 32.92 17.79
C LYS A 1084 -12.47 32.63 16.34
N ASP A 1085 -13.46 32.31 15.51
CA ASP A 1085 -13.29 32.02 14.09
C ASP A 1085 -14.56 32.40 13.29
N PRO A 1086 -14.77 33.70 13.06
CA PRO A 1086 -15.99 34.19 12.41
C PRO A 1086 -16.06 33.84 10.91
N LEU A 1087 -14.96 33.42 10.30
CA LEU A 1087 -14.87 33.07 8.89
C LEU A 1087 -14.84 31.55 8.63
N GLY A 1088 -14.64 30.75 9.68
CA GLY A 1088 -14.60 29.29 9.62
C GLY A 1088 -15.92 28.63 9.22
N GLU A 1089 -15.86 27.32 9.13
CA GLU A 1089 -17.00 26.42 8.99
C GLU A 1089 -17.31 25.78 10.35
N HIS A 1090 -18.59 25.70 10.67
CA HIS A 1090 -19.07 25.20 11.97
C HIS A 1090 -20.29 24.32 11.75
N GLU A 1091 -20.53 23.42 12.69
CA GLU A 1091 -21.63 22.47 12.61
C GLU A 1091 -22.32 22.21 13.95
N LEU A 1092 -23.58 21.81 13.88
CA LEU A 1092 -24.39 21.38 15.01
C LEU A 1092 -25.36 20.26 14.61
N TRP A 1093 -25.22 19.12 15.28
CA TRP A 1093 -26.08 17.95 15.12
C TRP A 1093 -27.24 17.98 16.12
N LEU A 1094 -28.48 17.88 15.62
CA LEU A 1094 -29.70 17.89 16.41
C LEU A 1094 -30.39 16.52 16.30
N ARG A 1095 -30.34 15.73 17.39
CA ARG A 1095 -30.88 14.36 17.47
C ARG A 1095 -31.77 14.20 18.70
N GLY A 1096 -32.72 13.26 18.65
CA GLY A 1096 -33.63 12.97 19.77
C GLY A 1096 -34.42 14.20 20.20
N GLU A 1097 -34.43 14.51 21.50
CA GLU A 1097 -35.14 15.66 22.07
C GLU A 1097 -34.60 17.03 21.60
N LEU A 1098 -33.41 17.07 21.00
CA LEU A 1098 -32.83 18.30 20.44
C LEU A 1098 -33.30 18.58 19.01
N ALA A 1099 -33.95 17.61 18.35
CA ALA A 1099 -34.46 17.79 16.99
C ALA A 1099 -35.69 18.73 16.98
N PRO A 1100 -35.84 19.59 15.95
CA PRO A 1100 -37.02 20.43 15.82
C PRO A 1100 -38.30 19.58 15.65
N ALA A 1101 -39.37 20.01 16.30
CA ALA A 1101 -40.70 19.40 16.23
C ALA A 1101 -41.43 19.75 14.91
N GLY A 1102 -40.81 19.39 13.78
CA GLY A 1102 -41.37 19.56 12.44
C GLY A 1102 -41.25 20.96 11.84
N GLU A 1103 -40.70 21.94 12.57
CA GLU A 1103 -40.48 23.29 12.06
C GLU A 1103 -39.13 23.88 12.52
N TRP A 1104 -38.42 24.51 11.59
CA TRP A 1104 -37.23 25.32 11.89
C TRP A 1104 -37.01 26.41 10.84
N ALA A 1105 -36.34 27.50 11.22
CA ALA A 1105 -36.09 28.61 10.31
C ALA A 1105 -34.67 29.14 10.42
N VAL A 1106 -34.07 29.49 9.29
CA VAL A 1106 -32.89 30.37 9.25
C VAL A 1106 -33.34 31.82 9.13
N VAL A 1107 -32.84 32.68 10.01
CA VAL A 1107 -33.22 34.09 10.12
C VAL A 1107 -31.98 34.94 9.90
N ASP A 1108 -31.93 35.64 8.76
CA ASP A 1108 -30.91 36.63 8.43
C ASP A 1108 -31.41 38.02 8.80
N GLU A 1109 -30.96 38.53 9.94
CA GLU A 1109 -31.34 39.83 10.46
C GLU A 1109 -30.80 40.99 9.60
N THR A 1110 -29.75 40.75 8.82
CA THR A 1110 -29.13 41.80 7.97
C THR A 1110 -30.05 42.17 6.81
N ASP A 1111 -30.66 41.17 6.19
CA ASP A 1111 -31.52 41.36 5.02
C ASP A 1111 -33.02 41.31 5.34
N ASP A 1112 -33.36 41.14 6.61
CA ASP A 1112 -34.74 40.98 7.08
C ASP A 1112 -35.46 39.86 6.31
N VAL A 1113 -34.84 38.68 6.24
CA VAL A 1113 -35.40 37.49 5.58
C VAL A 1113 -35.30 36.30 6.51
N ALA A 1114 -36.40 35.56 6.64
CA ALA A 1114 -36.44 34.26 7.29
C ALA A 1114 -36.91 33.20 6.30
N ILE A 1115 -36.28 32.04 6.29
CA ILE A 1115 -36.69 30.87 5.51
C ILE A 1115 -37.11 29.81 6.50
N LEU A 1116 -38.43 29.62 6.63
CA LEU A 1116 -39.05 28.62 7.49
C LEU A 1116 -39.24 27.34 6.71
N ASP A 1117 -38.76 26.23 7.25
CA ASP A 1117 -38.97 24.88 6.73
C ASP A 1117 -39.91 24.10 7.64
N ARG A 1118 -40.95 23.50 7.05
CA ARG A 1118 -41.91 22.63 7.72
C ARG A 1118 -41.84 21.23 7.13
N PHE A 1119 -41.66 20.23 7.97
CA PHE A 1119 -41.45 18.84 7.55
C PHE A 1119 -42.17 17.85 8.48
N GLU A 1120 -42.35 16.62 7.98
CA GLU A 1120 -42.92 15.51 8.75
C GLU A 1120 -41.89 14.99 9.78
N ALA A 1121 -42.03 15.40 11.04
CA ALA A 1121 -41.05 15.10 12.10
C ALA A 1121 -40.84 13.59 12.34
N ASP A 1122 -41.85 12.75 12.11
CA ASP A 1122 -41.76 11.30 12.23
C ASP A 1122 -41.00 10.63 11.07
N ARG A 1123 -40.82 11.35 9.95
CA ARG A 1123 -40.03 10.91 8.79
C ARG A 1123 -38.57 11.32 8.85
N VAL A 1124 -38.20 12.26 9.73
CA VAL A 1124 -36.83 12.76 9.89
C VAL A 1124 -36.19 12.16 11.14
N GLU A 1125 -34.97 11.64 11.00
CA GLU A 1125 -34.20 11.05 12.10
C GLU A 1125 -33.22 12.03 12.73
N THR A 1126 -32.56 12.85 11.90
CA THR A 1126 -31.55 13.81 12.34
C THR A 1126 -31.74 15.13 11.59
N CYS A 1127 -31.61 16.24 12.32
CA CYS A 1127 -31.48 17.57 11.73
C CYS A 1127 -30.04 18.05 11.93
N TYR A 1128 -29.49 18.74 10.93
CA TYR A 1128 -28.09 19.19 10.97
C TYR A 1128 -27.99 20.63 10.49
N ILE A 1129 -27.31 21.46 11.27
CA ILE A 1129 -27.02 22.85 10.94
C ILE A 1129 -25.54 22.96 10.61
N ASN A 1130 -25.22 23.48 9.44
CA ASN A 1130 -23.84 23.80 9.06
C ASN A 1130 -23.78 25.22 8.51
N TRP A 1131 -22.79 26.00 8.90
CA TRP A 1131 -22.63 27.36 8.38
C TRP A 1131 -21.17 27.71 8.18
N HIS A 1132 -20.91 28.54 7.19
CA HIS A 1132 -19.56 28.94 6.83
C HIS A 1132 -19.48 30.44 6.60
N GLY A 1133 -18.71 31.13 7.46
CA GLY A 1133 -18.60 32.58 7.45
C GLY A 1133 -18.00 33.14 6.15
N ARG A 1134 -16.91 32.53 5.65
CA ARG A 1134 -16.26 32.94 4.39
C ARG A 1134 -17.15 32.71 3.16
N GLN A 1135 -17.93 31.63 3.15
CA GLN A 1135 -18.82 31.31 2.03
C GLN A 1135 -20.18 32.02 2.13
N GLN A 1136 -20.49 32.65 3.27
CA GLN A 1136 -21.75 33.35 3.52
C GLN A 1136 -22.97 32.44 3.30
N ARG A 1137 -22.93 31.24 3.89
CA ARG A 1137 -24.01 30.25 3.76
C ARG A 1137 -24.43 29.61 5.08
N THR A 1138 -25.64 29.08 5.11
CA THR A 1138 -26.17 28.22 6.18
C THR A 1138 -26.98 27.08 5.55
N ASN A 1139 -26.69 25.85 5.96
CA ASN A 1139 -27.39 24.64 5.56
C ASN A 1139 -28.28 24.18 6.73
N LEU A 1140 -29.52 23.86 6.41
CA LEU A 1140 -30.51 23.24 7.31
C LEU A 1140 -30.87 21.88 6.74
N GLU A 1141 -30.15 20.84 7.11
CA GLU A 1141 -30.30 19.52 6.50
C GLU A 1141 -31.28 18.62 7.27
N LEU A 1142 -32.10 17.89 6.51
CA LEU A 1142 -32.99 16.85 7.03
C LEU A 1142 -32.48 15.48 6.61
N PHE A 1143 -32.20 14.62 7.58
CA PHE A 1143 -31.88 13.22 7.33
C PHE A 1143 -33.17 12.42 7.51
N GLY A 1144 -33.83 12.07 6.40
CA GLY A 1144 -34.96 11.17 6.44
C GLY A 1144 -34.55 9.80 6.98
N ARG A 1145 -35.49 9.11 7.64
CA ARG A 1145 -35.25 7.76 8.16
C ARG A 1145 -34.84 6.82 7.04
N GLU A 1146 -33.66 6.26 7.16
CA GLU A 1146 -33.16 5.25 6.25
C GLU A 1146 -33.80 3.89 6.58
N MET A 1147 -34.29 3.19 5.57
CA MET A 1147 -34.98 1.93 5.75
C MET A 1147 -34.66 0.94 4.64
N THR A 1148 -34.72 -0.35 4.99
CA THR A 1148 -34.67 -1.43 4.01
C THR A 1148 -35.94 -1.44 3.16
N LEU A 1149 -35.83 -1.08 1.89
CA LEU A 1149 -36.92 -1.10 0.92
C LEU A 1149 -36.95 -2.44 0.20
N ALA A 1150 -38.06 -3.18 0.30
CA ALA A 1150 -38.34 -4.34 -0.55
C ALA A 1150 -38.56 -3.94 -2.02
N PRO A 1151 -38.41 -4.84 -3.00
CA PRO A 1151 -38.78 -4.58 -4.39
C PRO A 1151 -40.19 -3.98 -4.53
N GLY A 1152 -40.28 -2.83 -5.20
CA GLY A 1152 -41.51 -2.05 -5.37
C GLY A 1152 -41.88 -1.14 -4.18
N GLN A 1153 -41.21 -1.27 -3.04
CA GLN A 1153 -41.45 -0.43 -1.87
C GLN A 1153 -40.89 0.99 -2.09
N THR A 1154 -41.63 1.97 -1.59
CA THR A 1154 -41.29 3.39 -1.69
C THR A 1154 -41.24 4.03 -0.31
N THR A 1155 -40.27 4.91 -0.09
CA THR A 1155 -40.28 5.87 1.01
C THR A 1155 -40.38 7.29 0.46
N THR A 1156 -41.02 8.20 1.20
CA THR A 1156 -41.31 9.57 0.76
C THR A 1156 -41.02 10.53 1.91
N LEU A 1157 -40.44 11.68 1.57
CA LEU A 1157 -40.29 12.82 2.45
C LEU A 1157 -40.93 14.04 1.79
N THR A 1158 -41.79 14.73 2.55
CA THR A 1158 -42.41 15.98 2.14
C THR A 1158 -42.01 17.07 3.10
N HIS A 1159 -41.65 18.22 2.57
CA HIS A 1159 -41.42 19.43 3.35
C HIS A 1159 -41.73 20.69 2.55
N THR A 1160 -41.72 21.84 3.21
CA THR A 1160 -42.19 23.09 2.64
C THR A 1160 -41.39 24.26 3.17
N TYR A 1161 -40.77 25.01 2.24
CA TYR A 1161 -40.11 26.27 2.57
C TYR A 1161 -41.06 27.44 2.37
N THR A 1162 -41.21 28.27 3.39
CA THR A 1162 -41.92 29.55 3.34
C THR A 1162 -40.95 30.69 3.62
N VAL A 1163 -40.91 31.71 2.76
CA VAL A 1163 -40.08 32.91 2.95
C VAL A 1163 -40.89 33.97 3.67
N LEU A 1164 -40.35 34.50 4.77
CA LEU A 1164 -41.03 35.43 5.66
C LEU A 1164 -40.15 36.67 5.91
N SER A 1165 -40.78 37.78 6.29
CA SER A 1165 -40.07 38.87 6.98
C SER A 1165 -40.04 38.54 8.48
N PRO A 1166 -38.86 38.59 9.14
CA PRO A 1166 -38.72 38.44 10.59
C PRO A 1166 -39.62 39.38 11.41
N ALA A 1167 -39.94 40.56 10.88
CA ALA A 1167 -40.84 41.53 11.51
C ALA A 1167 -42.34 41.16 11.41
N SER A 1168 -42.71 40.14 10.64
CA SER A 1168 -44.09 39.65 10.55
C SER A 1168 -44.49 38.89 11.81
N ALA A 1169 -45.75 39.05 12.27
CA ALA A 1169 -46.30 38.42 13.47
C ALA A 1169 -46.32 36.87 13.46
N THR A 1170 -45.86 36.26 12.37
CA THR A 1170 -45.95 34.83 12.04
C THR A 1170 -44.87 33.96 12.69
N LEU A 1171 -43.67 34.49 12.94
CA LEU A 1171 -42.60 33.75 13.66
C LEU A 1171 -42.63 34.01 15.18
N GLY A 1172 -43.38 35.03 15.63
CA GLY A 1172 -43.54 35.41 17.03
C GLY A 1172 -44.76 34.85 17.75
N ARG A 1173 -45.58 34.00 17.09
CA ARG A 1173 -46.73 33.29 17.67
C ARG A 1173 -46.50 31.79 17.81
#